data_AF-A0A243WHS1-F1
#
_entry.id   AF-A0A243WHS1-F1
#
_cell.length_a   1.000
_cell.length_b   1.000
_cell.length_c   1.000
_cell.angle_alpha   90.00
_cell.angle_beta   90.00
_cell.angle_gamma   90.00
#
_symmetry.space_group_name_H-M   'P 1'
#
loop_
_entity.id
_entity.type
_entity.pdbx_description
1 polymer ?
#
loop_
_entity_poly.entity_id
_entity_poly.type
_entity_poly.pdbx_seq_one_letter_code
_entity_poly.pdbx_strand_id
1 'polypeptide(L)'
;MIAAMMTSILLFILLYLALLAAALWLVYFTLTMRLPTYTMWTALFHLGCVVAAAMVVVFLVKFFFKATHKEQDGQLRLAPEAQPELFAFIQQLCAESGAPMPKNIYIDAQVSASVSYDNTLRSLFLPTQKNLLIGLGLVNGLNLTEFKAVLAHEFGHFAQRTMRLGSYAYTASRIIHDMVYERDAWDETLSKWCQLDIRVSIVAWLMTTVVWAIRKVLELAFQGIHLVNASLSREMEFEADRMAVRMAGSDAICQALYQLGPVSTALQQAMGQLSTALEHKLATNDLFYHQTLCLRESLAERLTSTLPSSEGPKRLFKPDEVQVVEMYASHPADYLREQRAQALEVLGPVDERSPWLLFNNPDELRQSVTHIIYSGADTQLGTTLLPAQEIEEFLAAERHELTYHPQYAGTYDTRLLTLLDPSTFAELAETTTLPIDNLVEAHQALFGPELQARTDAAKTRHADLQRLALIQGKRTKESHFTVQGITYKVAEAASVTERLTQEKQQHTAWLATFDRQVVALHWHLSASNAPQRAAWLARYQVQYVIQQALETILQLLNDMRESIQEIFKKGQLTEREVGTFNILFRKRLDSFDAALQPLRVTELLPLVHLASYKTLYDFVMHSYEMPHVVLLSNNSLSDFLGVLDGSSERLQRLYFKNLGALLCLQEELVASAECQPKPTPTAELSLVKD
;
A
#
# COMPACT_ATOMS: atom_id res chain seq x y z
N MET A 1 1.29 18.04 31.84
CA MET A 1 1.58 17.04 30.78
C MET A 1 3.06 16.68 30.72
N ILE A 2 3.98 17.65 30.53
CA ILE A 2 5.44 17.40 30.53
C ILE A 2 5.91 16.64 31.78
N ALA A 3 5.44 17.03 32.97
CA ALA A 3 5.75 16.31 34.21
C ALA A 3 5.29 14.84 34.19
N ALA A 4 4.11 14.53 33.61
CA ALA A 4 3.61 13.16 33.51
C ALA A 4 4.46 12.31 32.55
N MET A 5 4.91 12.88 31.42
CA MET A 5 5.86 12.24 30.50
C MET A 5 7.20 11.97 31.17
N MET A 6 7.75 12.95 31.92
CA MET A 6 9.01 12.77 32.63
C MET A 6 8.89 11.69 33.71
N THR A 7 7.78 11.68 34.46
CA THR A 7 7.51 10.66 35.47
C THR A 7 7.36 9.27 34.85
N SER A 8 6.69 9.13 33.69
CA SER A 8 6.53 7.83 33.03
C SER A 8 7.85 7.28 32.49
N ILE A 9 8.67 8.13 31.87
CA ILE A 9 10.04 7.76 31.43
C ILE A 9 10.91 7.39 32.63
N LEU A 10 10.87 8.18 33.72
CA LEU A 10 11.63 7.89 34.93
C LEU A 10 11.20 6.56 35.57
N LEU A 11 9.90 6.32 35.68
CA LEU A 11 9.35 5.06 36.20
C LEU A 11 9.83 3.87 35.36
N PHE A 12 9.85 4.03 34.04
CA PHE A 12 10.35 3.00 33.14
C PHE A 12 11.84 2.72 33.34
N ILE A 13 12.66 3.77 33.44
CA ILE A 13 14.11 3.63 33.72
C ILE A 13 14.31 2.93 35.07
N LEU A 14 13.57 3.31 36.10
CA LEU A 14 13.64 2.68 37.42
C LEU A 14 13.23 1.20 37.38
N LEU A 15 12.16 0.87 36.65
CA LEU A 15 11.74 -0.51 36.43
C LEU A 15 12.83 -1.32 35.73
N TYR A 16 13.41 -0.77 34.66
CA TYR A 16 14.48 -1.40 33.92
C TYR A 16 15.73 -1.63 34.78
N LEU A 17 16.16 -0.62 35.55
CA LEU A 17 17.27 -0.73 36.49
C LEU A 17 16.98 -1.75 37.60
N ALA A 18 15.74 -1.84 38.08
CA ALA A 18 15.33 -2.84 39.06
C ALA A 18 15.41 -4.27 38.49
N LEU A 19 14.97 -4.49 37.24
CA LEU A 19 15.11 -5.77 36.54
C LEU A 19 16.57 -6.16 36.36
N LEU A 20 17.42 -5.21 35.93
CA LEU A 20 18.85 -5.44 35.77
C LEU A 20 19.54 -5.75 37.12
N ALA A 21 19.21 -4.98 38.17
CA ALA A 21 19.73 -5.22 39.51
C ALA A 21 19.29 -6.59 40.05
N ALA A 22 18.02 -6.98 39.84
CA ALA A 22 17.51 -8.30 40.21
C ALA A 22 18.23 -9.42 39.46
N ALA A 23 18.50 -9.26 38.17
CA ALA A 23 19.25 -10.24 37.37
C ALA A 23 20.71 -10.36 37.83
N LEU A 24 21.39 -9.23 38.10
CA LEU A 24 22.75 -9.23 38.67
C LEU A 24 22.79 -9.85 40.07
N TRP A 25 21.78 -9.57 40.90
CA TRP A 25 21.64 -10.18 42.21
C TRP A 25 21.42 -11.69 42.10
N LEU A 26 20.62 -12.15 41.14
CA LEU A 26 20.42 -13.58 40.87
C LEU A 26 21.75 -14.26 40.47
N VAL A 27 22.58 -13.62 39.63
CA VAL A 27 23.92 -14.12 39.31
C VAL A 27 24.78 -14.21 40.58
N TYR A 28 24.84 -13.15 41.38
CA TYR A 28 25.59 -13.15 42.63
C TYR A 28 25.10 -14.25 43.60
N PHE A 29 23.78 -14.40 43.74
CA PHE A 29 23.15 -15.41 44.58
C PHE A 29 23.53 -16.82 44.11
N THR A 30 23.41 -17.10 42.81
CA THR A 30 23.79 -18.41 42.26
C THR A 30 25.27 -18.72 42.40
N LEU A 31 26.17 -17.72 42.31
CA LEU A 31 27.61 -17.89 42.51
C LEU A 31 28.02 -18.10 43.98
N THR A 32 27.29 -17.50 44.93
CA THR A 32 27.62 -17.55 46.36
C THR A 32 26.88 -18.67 47.12
N MET A 33 25.81 -19.21 46.54
CA MET A 33 25.07 -20.34 47.08
C MET A 33 25.96 -21.58 47.16
N ARG A 34 26.17 -22.11 48.37
CA ARG A 34 26.88 -23.37 48.59
C ARG A 34 25.90 -24.52 48.69
N LEU A 35 26.06 -25.51 47.82
CA LEU A 35 25.31 -26.77 47.94
C LEU A 35 25.93 -27.66 49.02
N PRO A 36 25.12 -28.39 49.82
CA PRO A 36 25.60 -29.23 50.92
C PRO A 36 26.46 -30.41 50.45
N THR A 37 26.27 -30.88 49.20
CA THR A 37 27.10 -31.92 48.58
C THR A 37 27.29 -31.64 47.08
N TYR A 38 28.54 -31.71 46.61
CA TYR A 38 28.90 -31.60 45.19
C TYR A 38 29.11 -33.00 44.59
N THR A 39 28.04 -33.54 44.01
CA THR A 39 28.09 -34.66 43.08
C THR A 39 28.22 -34.12 41.65
N MET A 40 28.64 -34.94 40.68
CA MET A 40 28.72 -34.52 39.28
C MET A 40 27.40 -33.90 38.77
N TRP A 41 26.25 -34.48 39.16
CA TRP A 41 24.93 -33.99 38.77
C TRP A 41 24.54 -32.69 39.46
N THR A 42 24.85 -32.52 40.76
CA THR A 42 24.55 -31.26 41.47
C THR A 42 25.46 -30.13 41.03
N ALA A 43 26.72 -30.42 40.66
CA ALA A 43 27.63 -29.45 40.06
C ALA A 43 27.14 -28.99 38.67
N LEU A 44 26.67 -29.91 37.82
CA LEU A 44 26.14 -29.58 36.51
C LEU A 44 24.85 -28.74 36.59
N PHE A 45 23.95 -29.08 37.52
CA PHE A 45 22.74 -28.30 37.78
C PHE A 45 23.09 -26.88 38.26
N HIS A 46 24.01 -26.76 39.21
CA HIS A 46 24.46 -25.47 39.72
C HIS A 46 25.07 -24.59 38.62
N LEU A 47 25.93 -25.17 37.77
CA LEU A 47 26.46 -24.50 36.59
C LEU A 47 25.35 -24.04 35.64
N GLY A 48 24.33 -24.88 35.42
CA GLY A 48 23.15 -24.53 34.63
C GLY A 48 22.40 -23.31 35.19
N CYS A 49 22.22 -23.23 36.51
CA CYS A 49 21.60 -22.06 37.16
C CYS A 49 22.44 -20.78 37.01
N VAL A 50 23.77 -20.88 37.14
CA VAL A 50 24.68 -19.73 36.96
C VAL A 50 24.62 -19.23 35.52
N VAL A 51 24.68 -20.15 34.54
CA VAL A 51 24.56 -19.81 33.11
C VAL A 51 23.20 -19.19 32.82
N ALA A 52 22.12 -19.76 33.34
CA ALA A 52 20.77 -19.23 33.20
C ALA A 52 20.66 -17.78 33.74
N ALA A 53 21.16 -17.53 34.96
CA ALA A 53 21.16 -16.20 35.54
C ALA A 53 21.99 -15.20 34.71
N ALA A 54 23.18 -15.61 34.24
CA ALA A 54 24.02 -14.79 33.39
C ALA A 54 23.34 -14.48 32.05
N MET A 55 22.62 -15.44 31.48
CA MET A 55 21.86 -15.25 30.23
C MET A 55 20.76 -14.19 30.36
N VAL A 56 20.08 -14.08 31.52
CA VAL A 56 19.10 -13.01 31.76
C VAL A 56 19.77 -11.63 31.70
N VAL A 57 20.96 -11.49 32.31
CA VAL A 57 21.74 -10.23 32.26
C VAL A 57 22.13 -9.90 30.82
N VAL A 58 22.63 -10.89 30.06
CA VAL A 58 22.99 -10.69 28.66
C VAL A 58 21.75 -10.31 27.83
N PHE A 59 20.59 -10.92 28.06
CA PHE A 59 19.35 -10.56 27.37
C PHE A 59 18.93 -9.10 27.59
N LEU A 60 19.04 -8.59 28.82
CA LEU A 60 18.72 -7.19 29.13
C LEU A 60 19.73 -6.23 28.48
N VAL A 61 21.01 -6.60 28.47
CA VAL A 61 22.10 -5.69 28.07
C VAL A 61 22.39 -5.71 26.55
N LYS A 62 22.17 -6.83 25.84
CA LYS A 62 22.58 -7.00 24.44
C LYS A 62 22.02 -5.94 23.49
N PHE A 63 20.80 -5.45 23.74
CA PHE A 63 20.14 -4.45 22.89
C PHE A 63 20.81 -3.08 22.96
N PHE A 64 21.59 -2.80 24.02
CA PHE A 64 22.44 -1.61 24.10
C PHE A 64 23.66 -1.70 23.19
N PHE A 65 24.06 -2.89 22.74
CA PHE A 65 25.23 -3.08 21.88
C PHE A 65 24.87 -3.38 20.43
N LYS A 66 23.56 -3.44 20.10
CA LYS A 66 23.10 -3.55 18.70
C LYS A 66 23.38 -2.22 18.02
N ALA A 67 24.56 -2.13 17.38
CA ALA A 67 24.93 -0.98 16.58
C ALA A 67 23.91 -0.83 15.44
N THR A 68 23.08 0.20 15.54
CA THR A 68 22.10 0.54 14.51
C THR A 68 22.79 1.37 13.43
N HIS A 69 23.71 0.73 12.71
CA HIS A 69 24.08 1.21 11.38
C HIS A 69 22.92 0.82 10.45
N LYS A 70 21.88 1.65 10.42
CA LYS A 70 21.12 1.79 9.19
C LYS A 70 21.95 2.74 8.36
N GLU A 71 22.61 2.21 7.33
CA GLU A 71 23.00 3.07 6.20
C GLU A 71 21.78 3.89 5.82
N GLN A 72 22.00 5.18 5.53
CA GLN A 72 20.97 6.10 5.05
C GLN A 72 20.60 5.72 3.61
N ASP A 73 20.19 4.47 3.43
CA ASP A 73 19.78 3.91 2.16
C ASP A 73 18.58 4.71 1.66
N GLY A 74 18.69 5.28 0.47
CA GLY A 74 17.66 6.15 -0.09
C GLY A 74 17.84 7.66 0.08
N GLN A 75 18.85 8.17 0.80
CA GLN A 75 18.96 9.61 1.13
C GLN A 75 20.25 10.26 0.58
N LEU A 76 20.12 11.44 -0.04
CA LEU A 76 21.25 12.24 -0.52
C LEU A 76 21.50 13.43 0.43
N ARG A 77 22.73 13.56 0.94
CA ARG A 77 23.14 14.71 1.76
C ARG A 77 23.47 15.92 0.89
N LEU A 78 22.88 17.07 1.18
CA LEU A 78 23.17 18.32 0.49
C LEU A 78 24.37 19.06 1.11
N ALA A 79 25.25 19.58 0.25
CA ALA A 79 26.31 20.48 0.63
C ALA A 79 25.81 21.95 0.62
N PRO A 80 26.13 22.76 1.64
CA PRO A 80 25.72 24.18 1.68
C PRO A 80 26.14 24.97 0.44
N GLU A 81 27.32 24.68 -0.09
CA GLU A 81 27.91 25.38 -1.24
C GLU A 81 27.20 25.02 -2.56
N ALA A 82 26.60 23.83 -2.62
CA ALA A 82 25.88 23.37 -3.80
C ALA A 82 24.45 23.94 -3.88
N GLN A 83 23.85 24.30 -2.74
CA GLN A 83 22.44 24.70 -2.62
C GLN A 83 22.27 26.00 -1.78
N PRO A 84 22.93 27.12 -2.14
CA PRO A 84 22.96 28.33 -1.32
C PRO A 84 21.57 28.95 -1.08
N GLU A 85 20.67 28.93 -2.06
CA GLU A 85 19.32 29.50 -1.96
C GLU A 85 18.47 28.72 -0.93
N LEU A 86 18.50 27.39 -0.97
CA LEU A 86 17.83 26.53 0.00
C LEU A 86 18.37 26.76 1.42
N PHE A 87 19.69 26.81 1.58
CA PHE A 87 20.30 27.04 2.88
C PHE A 87 20.00 28.44 3.43
N ALA A 88 19.96 29.48 2.57
CA ALA A 88 19.56 30.83 2.96
C ALA A 88 18.08 30.88 3.38
N PHE A 89 17.21 30.20 2.64
CA PHE A 89 15.79 30.08 2.99
C PHE A 89 15.61 29.37 4.35
N ILE A 90 16.33 28.29 4.60
CA ILE A 90 16.29 27.58 5.87
C ILE A 90 16.86 28.42 7.01
N GLN A 91 17.94 29.18 6.78
CA GLN A 91 18.46 30.13 7.77
C GLN A 91 17.42 31.19 8.14
N GLN A 92 16.67 31.69 7.16
CA GLN A 92 15.55 32.60 7.41
C GLN A 92 14.45 31.94 8.24
N LEU A 93 14.07 30.69 7.92
CA LEU A 93 13.10 29.93 8.73
C LEU A 93 13.59 29.73 10.17
N CYS A 94 14.87 29.44 10.38
CA CYS A 94 15.47 29.34 11.71
C CYS A 94 15.41 30.67 12.46
N ALA A 95 15.69 31.80 11.78
CA ALA A 95 15.61 33.14 12.38
C ALA A 95 14.17 33.52 12.77
N GLU A 96 13.19 33.21 11.91
CA GLU A 96 11.77 33.47 12.14
C GLU A 96 11.18 32.58 13.25
N SER A 97 11.55 31.29 13.29
CA SER A 97 11.03 30.31 14.27
C SER A 97 11.77 30.29 15.61
N GLY A 98 13.00 30.82 15.65
CA GLY A 98 13.92 30.68 16.79
C GLY A 98 14.53 29.27 16.93
N ALA A 99 14.37 28.43 15.90
CA ALA A 99 14.96 27.09 15.85
C ALA A 99 16.47 27.13 15.56
N PRO A 100 17.25 26.16 16.08
CA PRO A 100 18.66 26.00 15.67
C PRO A 100 18.77 25.51 14.22
N MET A 101 19.86 25.86 13.55
CA MET A 101 20.17 25.34 12.21
C MET A 101 20.30 23.80 12.24
N PRO A 102 19.72 23.08 11.26
CA PRO A 102 19.94 21.63 11.12
C PRO A 102 21.43 21.32 10.92
N LYS A 103 21.88 20.17 11.45
CA LYS A 103 23.27 19.70 11.28
C LYS A 103 23.54 19.30 9.83
N ASN A 104 22.62 18.54 9.26
CA ASN A 104 22.64 18.09 7.87
C ASN A 104 21.25 18.24 7.28
N ILE A 105 21.22 18.50 5.97
CA ILE A 105 20.00 18.49 5.17
C ILE A 105 20.13 17.34 4.19
N TYR A 106 19.14 16.46 4.19
CA TYR A 106 19.02 15.32 3.30
C TYR A 106 17.83 15.49 2.38
N ILE A 107 17.89 14.87 1.21
CA ILE A 107 16.76 14.74 0.30
C ILE A 107 16.51 13.27 -0.03
N ASP A 108 15.24 12.94 -0.28
CA ASP A 108 14.81 11.63 -0.75
C ASP A 108 13.67 11.77 -1.78
N ALA A 109 13.11 10.65 -2.22
CA ALA A 109 12.04 10.64 -3.21
C ALA A 109 10.64 10.93 -2.66
N GLN A 110 10.46 10.88 -1.34
CA GLN A 110 9.13 10.79 -0.72
C GLN A 110 8.36 12.11 -0.78
N VAL A 111 7.05 12.06 -0.52
CA VAL A 111 6.24 13.25 -0.22
C VAL A 111 6.26 13.46 1.29
N SER A 112 7.44 13.81 1.81
CA SER A 112 7.64 13.97 3.24
C SER A 112 8.62 15.08 3.59
N ALA A 113 8.41 15.76 4.71
CA ALA A 113 9.43 16.55 5.38
C ALA A 113 9.48 16.08 6.83
N SER A 114 10.68 15.81 7.34
CA SER A 114 10.79 15.31 8.71
C SER A 114 12.11 15.68 9.38
N VAL A 115 12.06 15.64 10.71
CA VAL A 115 13.21 15.85 11.57
C VAL A 115 13.79 14.50 11.99
N SER A 116 15.03 14.23 11.62
CA SER A 116 15.72 12.99 11.99
C SER A 116 16.89 13.22 12.96
N TYR A 117 17.29 12.16 13.66
CA TYR A 117 18.42 12.16 14.58
C TYR A 117 19.48 11.16 14.12
N ASP A 118 20.75 11.48 14.37
CA ASP A 118 21.81 10.48 14.25
C ASP A 118 21.59 9.39 15.31
N ASN A 119 21.30 8.17 14.86
CA ASN A 119 21.04 7.01 15.72
C ASN A 119 22.36 6.49 16.31
N THR A 120 22.83 7.12 17.38
CA THR A 120 23.98 6.61 18.14
C THR A 120 23.58 6.43 19.58
N LEU A 121 24.07 5.38 20.25
CA LEU A 121 23.91 5.19 21.69
C LEU A 121 24.40 6.40 22.51
N ARG A 122 25.27 7.22 21.92
CA ARG A 122 25.72 8.51 22.45
C ARG A 122 24.57 9.51 22.62
N SER A 123 23.49 9.40 21.84
CA SER A 123 22.27 10.21 21.97
C SER A 123 21.56 10.02 23.31
N LEU A 124 21.74 8.87 23.99
CA LEU A 124 21.20 8.61 25.32
C LEU A 124 21.87 9.43 26.43
N PHE A 125 23.06 9.99 26.16
CA PHE A 125 23.84 10.72 27.16
C PHE A 125 24.15 12.17 26.76
N LEU A 126 24.11 12.49 25.46
CA LEU A 126 24.44 13.81 24.92
C LEU A 126 23.35 14.26 23.94
N PRO A 127 22.94 15.54 23.95
CA PRO A 127 21.96 16.04 22.98
C PRO A 127 22.52 15.90 21.57
N THR A 128 21.80 15.19 20.69
CA THR A 128 22.13 15.12 19.27
C THR A 128 21.54 16.32 18.54
N GLN A 129 22.29 16.82 17.55
CA GLN A 129 21.77 17.82 16.63
C GLN A 129 20.78 17.16 15.67
N LYS A 130 19.75 17.91 15.29
CA LYS A 130 18.67 17.48 14.41
C LYS A 130 19.13 17.59 12.94
N ASN A 131 18.80 16.60 12.14
CA ASN A 131 18.92 16.64 10.68
C ASN A 131 17.54 16.95 10.10
N LEU A 132 17.51 17.64 8.95
CA LEU A 132 16.29 17.89 8.19
C LEU A 132 16.28 16.96 6.97
N LEU A 133 15.17 16.28 6.73
CA LEU A 133 14.91 15.52 5.51
C LEU A 133 13.83 16.23 4.71
N ILE A 134 14.10 16.51 3.44
CA ILE A 134 13.16 17.13 2.50
C ILE A 134 12.95 16.20 1.32
N GLY A 135 11.77 15.62 1.22
CA GLY A 135 11.41 14.79 0.09
C GLY A 135 11.16 15.60 -1.17
N LEU A 136 11.78 15.23 -2.27
CA LEU A 136 11.62 15.91 -3.56
C LEU A 136 10.20 15.73 -4.13
N GLY A 137 9.48 14.67 -3.73
CA GLY A 137 8.08 14.50 -4.10
C GLY A 137 7.18 15.61 -3.52
N LEU A 138 7.56 16.15 -2.35
CA LEU A 138 6.92 17.33 -1.74
C LEU A 138 7.25 18.62 -2.51
N VAL A 139 8.54 18.82 -2.81
CA VAL A 139 9.06 19.99 -3.56
C VAL A 139 8.38 20.10 -4.93
N ASN A 140 8.13 18.96 -5.58
CA ASN A 140 7.55 18.89 -6.91
C ASN A 140 6.02 19.12 -6.95
N GLY A 141 5.31 18.87 -5.84
CA GLY A 141 3.86 18.89 -5.80
C GLY A 141 3.22 20.13 -5.12
N LEU A 142 3.99 20.89 -4.36
CA LEU A 142 3.51 22.09 -3.64
C LEU A 142 3.97 23.39 -4.30
N ASN A 143 3.32 24.51 -3.96
CA ASN A 143 3.87 25.85 -4.22
C ASN A 143 4.77 26.32 -3.07
N LEU A 144 5.46 27.47 -3.25
CA LEU A 144 6.38 28.02 -2.25
C LEU A 144 5.71 28.34 -0.91
N THR A 145 4.48 28.85 -0.92
CA THR A 145 3.75 29.18 0.32
C THR A 145 3.38 27.92 1.11
N GLU A 146 2.86 26.89 0.44
CA GLU A 146 2.53 25.59 1.02
C GLU A 146 3.81 24.89 1.54
N PHE A 147 4.89 24.89 0.74
CA PHE A 147 6.18 24.33 1.13
C PHE A 147 6.77 25.06 2.36
N LYS A 148 6.68 26.40 2.40
CA LYS A 148 7.05 27.18 3.58
C LYS A 148 6.24 26.77 4.80
N ALA A 149 4.92 26.56 4.65
CA ALA A 149 4.06 26.15 5.76
C ALA A 149 4.44 24.77 6.31
N VAL A 150 4.70 23.78 5.44
CA VAL A 150 5.17 22.44 5.85
C VAL A 150 6.50 22.53 6.59
N LEU A 151 7.49 23.25 6.04
CA LEU A 151 8.77 23.40 6.73
C LEU A 151 8.61 24.18 8.04
N ALA A 152 7.80 25.22 8.09
CA ALA A 152 7.54 25.98 9.32
C ALA A 152 6.89 25.10 10.41
N HIS A 153 6.03 24.15 10.04
CA HIS A 153 5.51 23.14 10.95
C HIS A 153 6.65 22.27 11.50
N GLU A 154 7.51 21.71 10.64
CA GLU A 154 8.69 20.94 11.06
C GLU A 154 9.63 21.78 11.95
N PHE A 155 9.82 23.06 11.64
CA PHE A 155 10.61 23.98 12.46
C PHE A 155 9.95 24.31 13.82
N GLY A 156 8.63 24.18 13.93
CA GLY A 156 7.92 24.12 15.20
C GLY A 156 8.46 23.00 16.08
N HIS A 157 8.63 21.80 15.52
CA HIS A 157 9.29 20.67 16.19
C HIS A 157 10.78 20.94 16.46
N PHE A 158 11.49 21.70 15.61
CA PHE A 158 12.87 22.11 15.89
C PHE A 158 12.99 23.03 17.12
N ALA A 159 12.14 24.04 17.22
CA ALA A 159 12.18 25.07 18.26
C ALA A 159 11.73 24.57 19.65
N GLN A 160 10.86 23.55 19.69
CA GLN A 160 10.38 22.98 20.95
C GLN A 160 11.53 22.35 21.77
N ARG A 161 11.77 22.89 22.97
CA ARG A 161 12.78 22.34 23.92
C ARG A 161 12.43 20.92 24.39
N THR A 162 11.15 20.57 24.40
CA THR A 162 10.60 19.25 24.72
C THR A 162 11.12 18.15 23.80
N MET A 163 11.52 18.49 22.56
CA MET A 163 12.11 17.54 21.61
C MET A 163 13.52 17.08 21.95
N ARG A 164 14.28 17.79 22.81
CA ARG A 164 15.57 17.25 23.30
C ARG A 164 15.33 15.93 24.05
N LEU A 165 14.30 15.90 24.90
CA LEU A 165 13.80 14.68 25.56
C LEU A 165 13.25 13.66 24.55
N GLY A 166 12.68 14.13 23.44
CA GLY A 166 12.20 13.31 22.33
C GLY A 166 13.27 12.41 21.72
N SER A 167 14.51 12.88 21.54
CA SER A 167 15.62 12.04 21.02
C SER A 167 16.00 10.89 21.98
N TYR A 168 16.03 11.16 23.29
CA TYR A 168 16.24 10.14 24.33
C TYR A 168 15.07 9.16 24.38
N ALA A 169 13.85 9.69 24.37
CA ALA A 169 12.63 8.90 24.39
C ALA A 169 12.51 8.03 23.14
N TYR A 170 12.87 8.53 21.96
CA TYR A 170 12.86 7.78 20.70
C TYR A 170 13.89 6.65 20.72
N THR A 171 15.13 6.94 21.12
CA THR A 171 16.19 5.92 21.24
C THR A 171 15.82 4.86 22.27
N ALA A 172 15.30 5.27 23.42
CA ALA A 172 14.80 4.36 24.44
C ALA A 172 13.62 3.52 23.93
N SER A 173 12.58 4.16 23.36
CA SER A 173 11.41 3.47 22.80
C SER A 173 11.80 2.45 21.74
N ARG A 174 12.78 2.75 20.89
CA ARG A 174 13.29 1.80 19.91
C ARG A 174 14.02 0.62 20.53
N ILE A 175 14.93 0.86 21.49
CA ILE A 175 15.60 -0.23 22.22
C ILE A 175 14.58 -1.11 22.94
N ILE A 176 13.55 -0.50 23.53
CA ILE A 176 12.45 -1.21 24.19
C ILE A 176 11.64 -2.02 23.19
N HIS A 177 11.29 -1.42 22.06
CA HIS A 177 10.54 -2.07 21.00
C HIS A 177 11.30 -3.28 20.46
N ASP A 178 12.58 -3.12 20.12
CA ASP A 178 13.46 -4.19 19.64
C ASP A 178 13.58 -5.30 20.70
N MET A 179 13.67 -4.95 21.98
CA MET A 179 13.72 -5.91 23.08
C MET A 179 12.42 -6.69 23.30
N VAL A 180 11.26 -6.03 23.14
CA VAL A 180 9.94 -6.60 23.42
C VAL A 180 9.42 -7.41 22.23
N TYR A 181 9.55 -6.89 21.02
CA TYR A 181 8.84 -7.39 19.84
C TYR A 181 9.73 -8.12 18.83
N GLU A 182 11.04 -7.84 18.78
CA GLU A 182 11.93 -8.49 17.82
C GLU A 182 12.32 -9.89 18.32
N ARG A 183 12.07 -10.90 17.47
CA ARG A 183 12.67 -12.23 17.64
C ARG A 183 14.06 -12.21 17.04
N ASP A 184 15.05 -12.63 17.81
CA ASP A 184 16.44 -12.60 17.38
C ASP A 184 17.13 -13.96 17.56
N ALA A 185 18.41 -14.02 17.17
CA ALA A 185 19.22 -15.23 17.27
C ALA A 185 19.24 -15.83 18.69
N TRP A 186 18.93 -15.06 19.73
CA TRP A 186 18.79 -15.59 21.10
C TRP A 186 17.55 -16.46 21.27
N ASP A 187 16.41 -16.03 20.75
CA ASP A 187 15.18 -16.83 20.79
C ASP A 187 15.37 -18.15 20.02
N GLU A 188 16.11 -18.11 18.89
CA GLU A 188 16.49 -19.31 18.16
C GLU A 188 17.42 -20.22 18.95
N THR A 189 18.44 -19.68 19.65
CA THR A 189 19.33 -20.50 20.48
C THR A 189 18.59 -21.16 21.64
N LEU A 190 17.69 -20.45 22.32
CA LEU A 190 16.83 -21.03 23.38
C LEU A 190 15.92 -22.12 22.80
N SER A 191 15.34 -21.90 21.63
CA SER A 191 14.52 -22.91 20.93
C SER A 191 15.32 -24.17 20.59
N LYS A 192 16.56 -24.02 20.07
CA LYS A 192 17.48 -25.14 19.80
C LYS A 192 17.83 -25.89 21.10
N TRP A 193 18.02 -25.18 22.22
CA TRP A 193 18.32 -25.81 23.51
C TRP A 193 17.13 -26.57 24.10
N CYS A 194 15.90 -26.11 23.85
CA CYS A 194 14.69 -26.85 24.20
C CYS A 194 14.59 -28.20 23.48
N GLN A 195 15.19 -28.34 22.30
CA GLN A 195 15.17 -29.55 21.46
C GLN A 195 16.33 -30.53 21.76
N LEU A 196 17.23 -30.19 22.68
CA LEU A 196 18.29 -31.09 23.15
C LEU A 196 17.76 -32.11 24.17
N ASP A 197 18.67 -32.79 24.86
CA ASP A 197 18.36 -33.73 25.95
C ASP A 197 17.44 -33.09 27.02
N ILE A 198 16.51 -33.88 27.56
CA ILE A 198 15.44 -33.46 28.49
C ILE A 198 15.95 -32.64 29.69
N ARG A 199 17.18 -32.89 30.12
CA ARG A 199 17.83 -32.19 31.23
C ARG A 199 18.15 -30.73 30.91
N VAL A 200 18.52 -30.46 29.66
CA VAL A 200 18.76 -29.10 29.14
C VAL A 200 17.44 -28.43 28.80
N SER A 201 16.48 -29.18 28.27
CA SER A 201 15.16 -28.66 27.89
C SER A 201 14.39 -28.04 29.06
N ILE A 202 14.44 -28.64 30.26
CA ILE A 202 13.77 -28.10 31.45
C ILE A 202 14.31 -26.70 31.81
N VAL A 203 15.64 -26.52 31.77
CA VAL A 203 16.28 -25.22 32.05
C VAL A 203 15.93 -24.22 30.95
N ALA A 204 15.94 -24.65 29.68
CA ALA A 204 15.59 -23.81 28.55
C ALA A 204 14.11 -23.36 28.55
N TRP A 205 13.17 -24.23 28.95
CA TRP A 205 11.75 -23.87 29.13
C TRP A 205 11.55 -22.87 30.26
N LEU A 206 12.23 -23.06 31.39
CA LEU A 206 12.20 -22.09 32.49
C LEU A 206 12.72 -20.73 32.02
N MET A 207 13.85 -20.71 31.32
CA MET A 207 14.43 -19.49 30.76
C MET A 207 13.52 -18.80 29.75
N THR A 208 12.88 -19.57 28.87
CA THR A 208 11.89 -19.04 27.91
C THR A 208 10.73 -18.36 28.63
N THR A 209 10.27 -18.96 29.74
CA THR A 209 9.18 -18.41 30.56
C THR A 209 9.60 -17.11 31.25
N VAL A 210 10.83 -17.05 31.78
CA VAL A 210 11.38 -15.83 32.40
C VAL A 210 11.53 -14.71 31.38
N VAL A 211 12.09 -14.99 30.20
CA VAL A 211 12.24 -14.01 29.12
C VAL A 211 10.87 -13.50 28.66
N TRP A 212 9.90 -14.39 28.48
CA TRP A 212 8.52 -14.01 28.15
C TRP A 212 7.90 -13.10 29.21
N ALA A 213 8.09 -13.42 30.49
CA ALA A 213 7.55 -12.61 31.59
C ALA A 213 8.18 -11.21 31.63
N ILE A 214 9.50 -11.12 31.46
CA ILE A 214 10.22 -9.84 31.37
C ILE A 214 9.69 -9.02 30.19
N ARG A 215 9.55 -9.63 28.99
CA ARG A 215 8.98 -8.97 27.81
C ARG A 215 7.58 -8.45 28.07
N LYS A 216 6.71 -9.24 28.72
CA LYS A 216 5.34 -8.82 29.04
C LYS A 216 5.26 -7.66 30.03
N VAL A 217 6.11 -7.66 31.05
CA VAL A 217 6.19 -6.55 32.01
C VAL A 217 6.65 -5.27 31.31
N LEU A 218 7.68 -5.36 30.46
CA LEU A 218 8.18 -4.22 29.68
C LEU A 218 7.16 -3.74 28.65
N GLU A 219 6.44 -4.64 28.00
CA GLU A 219 5.36 -4.34 27.07
C GLU A 219 4.24 -3.53 27.75
N LEU A 220 3.75 -3.99 28.91
CA LEU A 220 2.70 -3.28 29.65
C LEU A 220 3.16 -1.89 30.10
N ALA A 221 4.40 -1.78 30.58
CA ALA A 221 4.98 -0.49 30.95
C ALA A 221 5.06 0.44 29.73
N PHE A 222 5.50 -0.09 28.58
CA PHE A 222 5.62 0.66 27.33
C PHE A 222 4.26 1.15 26.80
N GLN A 223 3.23 0.31 26.83
CA GLN A 223 1.85 0.69 26.49
C GLN A 223 1.35 1.82 27.39
N GLY A 224 1.64 1.78 28.69
CA GLY A 224 1.32 2.84 29.64
C GLY A 224 1.98 4.18 29.28
N ILE A 225 3.25 4.17 28.87
CA ILE A 225 3.97 5.37 28.40
C ILE A 225 3.29 5.96 27.16
N HIS A 226 2.98 5.12 26.17
CA HIS A 226 2.31 5.56 24.95
C HIS A 226 0.95 6.20 25.21
N LEU A 227 0.15 5.60 26.11
CA LEU A 227 -1.16 6.13 26.47
C LEU A 227 -1.06 7.52 27.10
N VAL A 228 -0.11 7.71 28.02
CA VAL A 228 0.13 9.00 28.69
C VAL A 228 0.66 10.06 27.72
N ASN A 229 1.47 9.66 26.74
CA ASN A 229 2.14 10.57 25.83
C ASN A 229 1.33 10.90 24.56
N ALA A 230 0.28 10.14 24.25
CA ALA A 230 -0.56 10.38 23.07
C ALA A 230 -1.24 11.76 23.08
N SER A 231 -1.64 12.27 24.25
CA SER A 231 -2.22 13.62 24.36
C SER A 231 -1.19 14.73 24.17
N LEU A 232 0.03 14.51 24.70
CA LEU A 232 1.14 15.44 24.53
C LEU A 232 1.59 15.51 23.07
N SER A 233 1.68 14.37 22.38
CA SER A 233 1.99 14.33 20.94
C SER A 233 1.03 15.19 20.15
N ARG A 234 -0.29 15.07 20.41
CA ARG A 234 -1.29 15.90 19.74
C ARG A 234 -1.10 17.39 20.00
N GLU A 235 -0.77 17.77 21.24
CA GLU A 235 -0.55 19.19 21.55
C GLU A 235 0.73 19.73 20.91
N MET A 236 1.80 18.93 20.82
CA MET A 236 3.02 19.29 20.08
C MET A 236 2.73 19.54 18.60
N GLU A 237 1.85 18.74 17.98
CA GLU A 237 1.41 18.98 16.60
C GLU A 237 0.63 20.28 16.43
N PHE A 238 -0.26 20.60 17.38
CA PHE A 238 -0.98 21.88 17.32
C PHE A 238 -0.09 23.10 17.60
N GLU A 239 0.96 22.94 18.40
CA GLU A 239 1.99 23.97 18.57
C GLU A 239 2.82 24.15 17.29
N ALA A 240 3.17 23.07 16.59
CA ALA A 240 3.84 23.11 15.31
C ALA A 240 2.97 23.77 14.23
N ASP A 241 1.67 23.44 14.16
CA ASP A 241 0.71 24.12 13.28
C ASP A 241 0.62 25.61 13.59
N ARG A 242 0.63 26.00 14.87
CA ARG A 242 0.65 27.42 15.26
C ARG A 242 1.92 28.13 14.77
N MET A 243 3.07 27.45 14.73
CA MET A 243 4.29 27.98 14.15
C MET A 243 4.12 28.20 12.64
N ALA A 244 3.59 27.21 11.92
CA ALA A 244 3.28 27.33 10.49
C ALA A 244 2.36 28.50 10.19
N VAL A 245 1.27 28.65 10.95
CA VAL A 245 0.33 29.77 10.81
C VAL A 245 1.01 31.12 11.02
N ARG A 246 1.90 31.24 12.01
CA ARG A 246 2.64 32.49 12.27
C ARG A 246 3.59 32.88 11.13
N MET A 247 4.19 31.90 10.46
CA MET A 247 5.25 32.13 9.46
C MET A 247 4.73 32.19 8.02
N ALA A 248 3.66 31.46 7.72
CA ALA A 248 3.12 31.28 6.37
C ALA A 248 1.63 31.67 6.23
N GLY A 249 0.91 31.88 7.34
CA GLY A 249 -0.52 32.18 7.36
C GLY A 249 -1.41 30.96 7.58
N SER A 250 -2.66 31.22 7.98
CA SER A 250 -3.66 30.19 8.27
C SER A 250 -4.04 29.37 7.04
N ASP A 251 -4.21 30.03 5.89
CA ASP A 251 -4.62 29.35 4.66
C ASP A 251 -3.51 28.46 4.09
N ALA A 252 -2.24 28.87 4.24
CA ALA A 252 -1.09 28.15 3.70
C ALA A 252 -0.95 26.73 4.27
N ILE A 253 -1.11 26.56 5.59
CA ILE A 253 -1.04 25.23 6.21
C ILE A 253 -2.27 24.39 5.88
N CYS A 254 -3.47 24.98 5.84
CA CYS A 254 -4.69 24.26 5.47
C CYS A 254 -4.62 23.75 4.03
N GLN A 255 -4.16 24.60 3.12
CA GLN A 255 -3.96 24.25 1.71
C GLN A 255 -2.85 23.19 1.55
N ALA A 256 -1.73 23.33 2.26
CA ALA A 256 -0.67 22.32 2.24
C ALA A 256 -1.19 20.96 2.70
N LEU A 257 -1.93 20.89 3.82
CA LEU A 257 -2.56 19.67 4.30
C LEU A 257 -3.48 19.05 3.24
N TYR A 258 -4.25 19.88 2.54
CA TYR A 258 -5.16 19.43 1.51
C TYR A 258 -4.43 18.89 0.26
N GLN A 259 -3.29 19.46 -0.09
CA GLN A 259 -2.50 19.06 -1.25
C GLN A 259 -1.65 17.80 -1.02
N LEU A 260 -1.27 17.50 0.22
CA LEU A 260 -0.42 16.35 0.52
C LEU A 260 -1.04 15.00 0.10
N GLY A 261 -2.36 14.85 0.23
CA GLY A 261 -3.10 13.68 -0.26
C GLY A 261 -2.87 13.45 -1.77
N PRO A 262 -3.36 14.35 -2.65
CA PRO A 262 -3.16 14.21 -4.10
C PRO A 262 -1.68 14.13 -4.51
N VAL A 263 -0.78 14.89 -3.89
CA VAL A 263 0.66 14.84 -4.23
C VAL A 263 1.27 13.48 -3.89
N SER A 264 0.91 12.89 -2.74
CA SER A 264 1.32 11.54 -2.35
C SER A 264 0.74 10.47 -3.28
N THR A 265 -0.57 10.54 -3.57
CA THR A 265 -1.23 9.63 -4.52
C THR A 265 -0.58 9.68 -5.89
N ALA A 266 -0.25 10.88 -6.38
CA ALA A 266 0.41 11.05 -7.68
C ALA A 266 1.80 10.41 -7.72
N LEU A 267 2.58 10.51 -6.63
CA LEU A 267 3.88 9.85 -6.55
C LEU A 267 3.74 8.33 -6.53
N GLN A 268 2.81 7.81 -5.71
CA GLN A 268 2.53 6.37 -5.63
C GLN A 268 2.06 5.82 -6.98
N GLN A 269 1.19 6.54 -7.67
CA GLN A 269 0.72 6.18 -9.01
C GLN A 269 1.88 6.19 -10.02
N ALA A 270 2.73 7.22 -10.02
CA ALA A 270 3.89 7.28 -10.90
C ALA A 270 4.86 6.11 -10.65
N MET A 271 5.16 5.79 -9.38
CA MET A 271 6.01 4.65 -9.03
C MET A 271 5.38 3.31 -9.46
N GLY A 272 4.07 3.16 -9.29
CA GLY A 272 3.32 1.98 -9.74
C GLY A 272 3.26 1.84 -11.27
N GLN A 273 3.26 2.93 -12.02
CA GLN A 273 3.38 2.86 -13.48
C GLN A 273 4.81 2.53 -13.91
N LEU A 274 5.82 3.09 -13.25
CA LEU A 274 7.22 2.84 -13.56
C LEU A 274 7.66 1.40 -13.26
N SER A 275 7.03 0.72 -12.30
CA SER A 275 7.28 -0.72 -12.10
C SER A 275 6.96 -1.53 -13.36
N THR A 276 5.96 -1.11 -14.14
CA THR A 276 5.64 -1.72 -15.43
C THR A 276 6.77 -1.55 -16.42
N ALA A 277 7.37 -0.35 -16.53
CA ALA A 277 8.53 -0.12 -17.40
C ALA A 277 9.76 -0.95 -16.98
N LEU A 278 9.97 -1.11 -15.67
CA LEU A 278 11.07 -1.92 -15.14
C LEU A 278 10.98 -3.40 -15.50
N GLU A 279 9.77 -3.97 -15.64
CA GLU A 279 9.59 -5.34 -16.15
C GLU A 279 10.17 -5.51 -17.56
N HIS A 280 10.16 -4.44 -18.36
CA HIS A 280 10.76 -4.40 -19.70
C HIS A 280 12.24 -3.95 -19.68
N LYS A 281 12.86 -3.90 -18.49
CA LYS A 281 14.22 -3.39 -18.25
C LYS A 281 14.40 -1.93 -18.65
N LEU A 282 13.33 -1.15 -18.64
CA LEU A 282 13.34 0.28 -18.92
C LEU A 282 13.21 1.04 -17.60
N ALA A 283 14.08 2.02 -17.38
CA ALA A 283 14.04 2.88 -16.20
C ALA A 283 14.01 4.35 -16.63
N THR A 284 13.24 5.18 -15.93
CA THR A 284 13.21 6.63 -16.18
C THR A 284 14.39 7.30 -15.50
N ASN A 285 14.95 8.34 -16.13
CA ASN A 285 15.92 9.19 -15.47
C ASN A 285 15.27 10.20 -14.50
N ASP A 286 13.94 10.37 -14.51
CA ASP A 286 13.27 11.41 -13.72
C ASP A 286 11.86 10.99 -13.27
N LEU A 287 11.77 10.42 -12.06
CA LEU A 287 10.51 10.02 -11.42
C LEU A 287 9.54 11.20 -11.27
N PHE A 288 10.06 12.38 -10.95
CA PHE A 288 9.24 13.55 -10.63
C PHE A 288 8.53 14.11 -11.86
N TYR A 289 9.06 13.85 -13.07
CA TYR A 289 8.35 14.15 -14.31
C TYR A 289 7.01 13.39 -14.37
N HIS A 290 7.04 12.09 -14.11
CA HIS A 290 5.84 11.24 -14.09
C HIS A 290 4.89 11.63 -12.96
N GLN A 291 5.43 11.98 -11.76
CA GLN A 291 4.59 12.51 -10.66
C GLN A 291 3.83 13.77 -11.09
N THR A 292 4.47 14.70 -11.81
CA THR A 292 3.81 15.92 -12.29
C THR A 292 2.66 15.60 -13.27
N LEU A 293 2.82 14.58 -14.12
CA LEU A 293 1.76 14.15 -15.04
C LEU A 293 0.58 13.55 -14.28
N CYS A 294 0.82 12.59 -13.37
CA CYS A 294 -0.24 11.99 -12.55
C CYS A 294 -0.96 13.05 -11.68
N LEU A 295 -0.23 14.02 -11.14
CA LEU A 295 -0.82 15.10 -10.36
C LEU A 295 -1.76 15.97 -11.22
N ARG A 296 -1.37 16.32 -12.45
CA ARG A 296 -2.22 17.09 -13.37
C ARG A 296 -3.51 16.34 -13.73
N GLU A 297 -3.42 15.05 -13.99
CA GLU A 297 -4.58 14.20 -14.28
C GLU A 297 -5.55 14.19 -13.09
N SER A 298 -5.04 13.94 -11.88
CA SER A 298 -5.85 13.91 -10.66
C SER A 298 -6.54 15.26 -10.35
N LEU A 299 -5.87 16.38 -10.66
CA LEU A 299 -6.43 17.72 -10.47
C LEU A 299 -7.49 18.04 -11.53
N ALA A 300 -7.31 17.60 -12.78
CA ALA A 300 -8.30 17.76 -13.83
C ALA A 300 -9.61 17.03 -13.50
N GLU A 301 -9.53 15.80 -13.00
CA GLU A 301 -10.69 15.02 -12.56
C GLU A 301 -11.47 15.71 -11.43
N ARG A 302 -10.75 16.28 -10.45
CA ARG A 302 -11.36 17.03 -9.35
C ARG A 302 -12.10 18.27 -9.82
N LEU A 303 -11.56 19.00 -10.81
CA LEU A 303 -12.20 20.19 -11.38
C LEU A 303 -13.49 19.84 -12.14
N THR A 304 -13.54 18.68 -12.78
CA THR A 304 -14.76 18.18 -13.45
C THR A 304 -15.81 17.64 -12.48
N SER A 305 -15.41 17.18 -11.29
CA SER A 305 -16.35 16.81 -10.24
C SER A 305 -16.96 18.07 -9.61
N THR A 306 -18.24 18.33 -9.89
CA THR A 306 -18.95 19.49 -9.34
C THR A 306 -19.00 19.40 -7.81
N LEU A 307 -18.15 20.15 -7.12
CA LEU A 307 -18.32 20.42 -5.70
C LEU A 307 -19.37 21.54 -5.54
N PRO A 308 -20.41 21.37 -4.70
CA PRO A 308 -21.33 22.47 -4.42
C PRO A 308 -20.55 23.62 -3.79
N SER A 309 -20.62 24.78 -4.42
CA SER A 309 -20.11 26.05 -3.91
C SER A 309 -20.84 26.41 -2.62
N SER A 310 -20.20 26.14 -1.48
CA SER A 310 -20.67 26.59 -0.17
C SER A 310 -20.24 28.03 0.05
N GLU A 311 -21.20 28.95 0.18
CA GLU A 311 -20.97 30.29 0.71
C GLU A 311 -20.63 30.20 2.20
N GLY A 312 -19.33 30.26 2.52
CA GLY A 312 -18.74 30.21 3.85
C GLY A 312 -17.21 30.19 3.73
N PRO A 313 -16.44 30.34 4.83
CA PRO A 313 -15.00 30.10 4.76
C PRO A 313 -14.80 28.69 4.20
N LYS A 314 -14.02 28.58 3.11
CA LYS A 314 -13.75 27.31 2.41
C LYS A 314 -13.12 26.34 3.42
N ARG A 315 -13.93 25.48 4.03
CA ARG A 315 -13.43 24.32 4.76
C ARG A 315 -13.05 23.27 3.74
N LEU A 316 -11.77 22.94 3.71
CA LEU A 316 -11.18 21.97 2.81
C LEU A 316 -11.47 20.54 3.30
N PHE A 317 -11.68 20.36 4.61
CA PHE A 317 -11.92 19.07 5.23
C PHE A 317 -13.33 18.96 5.80
N LYS A 318 -14.01 17.85 5.51
CA LYS A 318 -15.29 17.55 6.17
C LYS A 318 -15.03 17.07 7.61
N PRO A 319 -15.88 17.45 8.59
CA PRO A 319 -15.87 16.81 9.89
C PRO A 319 -15.98 15.29 9.71
N ASP A 320 -15.10 14.52 10.36
CA ASP A 320 -15.00 13.05 10.28
C ASP A 320 -14.33 12.47 9.03
N GLU A 321 -13.80 13.29 8.11
CA GLU A 321 -12.94 12.81 7.03
C GLU A 321 -11.56 12.46 7.56
N VAL A 322 -11.17 11.19 7.46
CA VAL A 322 -9.83 10.72 7.82
C VAL A 322 -9.05 10.47 6.53
N GLN A 323 -8.32 11.49 6.07
CA GLN A 323 -7.28 11.27 5.08
C GLN A 323 -6.04 10.77 5.83
N VAL A 324 -5.66 9.51 5.60
CA VAL A 324 -4.42 8.97 6.17
C VAL A 324 -3.33 9.14 5.12
N VAL A 325 -2.72 10.32 5.07
CA VAL A 325 -1.41 10.46 4.41
C VAL A 325 -0.38 9.84 5.35
N GLU A 326 0.44 8.92 4.85
CA GLU A 326 1.39 8.14 5.65
C GLU A 326 2.34 9.03 6.47
N MET A 327 2.74 10.19 5.92
CA MET A 327 3.53 11.22 6.63
C MET A 327 2.85 11.70 7.93
N TYR A 328 1.52 11.80 7.97
CA TYR A 328 0.76 12.34 9.10
C TYR A 328 -0.14 11.32 9.80
N ALA A 329 0.08 10.02 9.59
CA ALA A 329 -0.71 8.96 10.23
C ALA A 329 -0.67 8.99 11.77
N SER A 330 0.35 9.62 12.37
CA SER A 330 0.48 9.86 13.82
C SER A 330 -0.12 11.19 14.30
N HIS A 331 -0.60 12.06 13.41
CA HIS A 331 -1.07 13.41 13.72
C HIS A 331 -2.57 13.41 14.10
N PRO A 332 -3.05 14.48 14.76
CA PRO A 332 -4.49 14.71 14.90
C PRO A 332 -5.18 14.76 13.53
N ALA A 333 -6.48 14.45 13.49
CA ALA A 333 -7.26 14.53 12.27
C ALA A 333 -7.22 15.93 11.63
N ASP A 334 -7.09 15.99 10.30
CA ASP A 334 -6.83 17.25 9.56
C ASP A 334 -7.93 18.30 9.75
N TYR A 335 -9.20 17.90 9.90
CA TYR A 335 -10.29 18.85 10.19
C TYR A 335 -10.09 19.59 11.53
N LEU A 336 -9.48 18.96 12.54
CA LEU A 336 -9.16 19.61 13.82
C LEU A 336 -8.00 20.59 13.66
N ARG A 337 -7.03 20.25 12.81
CA ARG A 337 -5.87 21.10 12.50
C ARG A 337 -6.31 22.33 11.72
N GLU A 338 -7.12 22.16 10.67
CA GLU A 338 -7.76 23.24 9.93
C GLU A 338 -8.56 24.15 10.85
N GLN A 339 -9.44 23.58 11.69
CA GLN A 339 -10.26 24.36 12.62
C GLN A 339 -9.40 25.24 13.54
N ARG A 340 -8.31 24.70 14.08
CA ARG A 340 -7.41 25.47 14.96
C ARG A 340 -6.57 26.48 14.19
N ALA A 341 -6.12 26.16 12.98
CA ALA A 341 -5.34 27.07 12.15
C ALA A 341 -6.17 28.26 11.67
N GLN A 342 -7.40 28.01 11.20
CA GLN A 342 -8.33 29.06 10.76
C GLN A 342 -8.79 29.94 11.93
N ALA A 343 -8.93 29.41 13.14
CA ALA A 343 -9.29 30.20 14.33
C ALA A 343 -8.25 31.27 14.71
N LEU A 344 -7.04 31.23 14.15
CA LEU A 344 -6.01 32.25 14.37
C LEU A 344 -6.11 33.44 13.40
N GLU A 345 -6.82 33.29 12.27
CA GLU A 345 -7.10 34.35 11.29
C GLU A 345 -5.85 35.14 10.82
N VAL A 346 -4.71 34.45 10.64
CA VAL A 346 -3.46 35.10 10.21
C VAL A 346 -3.34 35.06 8.69
N LEU A 347 -3.31 36.23 8.07
CA LEU A 347 -3.00 36.37 6.64
C LEU A 347 -1.50 36.23 6.40
N GLY A 348 -1.13 35.41 5.42
CA GLY A 348 0.26 35.20 5.00
C GLY A 348 0.49 35.59 3.54
N PRO A 349 1.74 35.82 3.13
CA PRO A 349 2.08 36.06 1.73
C PRO A 349 1.83 34.81 0.89
N VAL A 350 1.20 35.00 -0.27
CA VAL A 350 0.94 33.93 -1.25
C VAL A 350 1.99 34.00 -2.36
N ASP A 351 2.65 32.87 -2.61
CA ASP A 351 3.64 32.67 -3.64
C ASP A 351 3.39 31.32 -4.32
N GLU A 352 2.76 31.40 -5.49
CA GLU A 352 2.34 30.24 -6.30
C GLU A 352 3.49 29.64 -7.12
N ARG A 353 4.71 30.21 -7.03
CA ARG A 353 5.86 29.67 -7.77
C ARG A 353 6.31 28.34 -7.16
N SER A 354 7.04 27.55 -7.96
CA SER A 354 7.52 26.24 -7.53
C SER A 354 8.65 26.35 -6.48
N PRO A 355 8.66 25.47 -5.46
CA PRO A 355 9.76 25.30 -4.52
C PRO A 355 11.10 24.97 -5.17
N TRP A 356 11.10 24.44 -6.40
CA TRP A 356 12.32 24.21 -7.19
C TRP A 356 13.18 25.48 -7.36
N LEU A 357 12.61 26.69 -7.21
CA LEU A 357 13.38 27.95 -7.18
C LEU A 357 14.41 28.03 -6.05
N LEU A 358 14.26 27.22 -5.00
CA LEU A 358 15.21 27.16 -3.89
C LEU A 358 16.37 26.20 -4.17
N PHE A 359 16.28 25.39 -5.21
CA PHE A 359 17.25 24.34 -5.53
C PHE A 359 18.03 24.70 -6.80
N ASN A 360 19.35 24.69 -6.71
CA ASN A 360 20.23 24.77 -7.86
C ASN A 360 20.32 23.43 -8.57
N ASN A 361 20.33 23.47 -9.90
CA ASN A 361 20.34 22.30 -10.79
C ASN A 361 19.25 21.27 -10.41
N PRO A 362 17.97 21.66 -10.41
CA PRO A 362 16.88 20.76 -9.98
C PRO A 362 16.84 19.46 -10.80
N ASP A 363 17.17 19.51 -12.09
CA ASP A 363 17.18 18.32 -12.96
C ASP A 363 18.23 17.28 -12.52
N GLU A 364 19.42 17.72 -12.09
CA GLU A 364 20.49 16.84 -11.60
C GLU A 364 20.10 16.19 -10.26
N LEU A 365 19.46 16.94 -9.36
CA LEU A 365 18.94 16.41 -8.10
C LEU A 365 17.84 15.38 -8.32
N ARG A 366 16.90 15.68 -9.22
CA ARG A 366 15.80 14.78 -9.59
C ARG A 366 16.34 13.47 -10.16
N GLN A 367 17.33 13.54 -11.05
CA GLN A 367 17.98 12.35 -11.61
C GLN A 367 18.75 11.56 -10.56
N SER A 368 19.50 12.25 -9.68
CA SER A 368 20.28 11.59 -8.62
C SER A 368 19.38 10.83 -7.65
N VAL A 369 18.29 11.46 -7.20
CA VAL A 369 17.32 10.81 -6.30
C VAL A 369 16.57 9.68 -7.02
N THR A 370 16.23 9.85 -8.30
CA THR A 370 15.62 8.78 -9.11
C THR A 370 16.56 7.57 -9.21
N HIS A 371 17.85 7.78 -9.43
CA HIS A 371 18.84 6.70 -9.50
C HIS A 371 19.00 5.96 -8.17
N ILE A 372 18.91 6.65 -7.03
CA ILE A 372 18.94 6.04 -5.69
C ILE A 372 17.76 5.07 -5.48
N ILE A 373 16.59 5.34 -6.07
CA ILE A 373 15.45 4.42 -6.01
C ILE A 373 15.79 3.10 -6.72
N TYR A 374 16.57 3.18 -7.80
CA TYR A 374 17.00 2.02 -8.57
C TYR A 374 18.26 1.35 -8.03
N SER A 375 19.06 1.94 -7.15
CA SER A 375 20.36 1.38 -6.75
C SER A 375 20.27 0.01 -6.05
N GLY A 376 19.10 -0.39 -5.54
CA GLY A 376 18.83 -1.76 -5.10
C GLY A 376 18.44 -2.75 -6.21
N ALA A 377 17.82 -2.25 -7.29
CA ALA A 377 17.31 -3.01 -8.44
C ALA A 377 18.29 -3.10 -9.64
N ASP A 378 19.13 -2.07 -9.83
CA ASP A 378 20.03 -1.88 -10.97
C ASP A 378 21.12 -2.97 -11.04
N THR A 379 21.60 -3.44 -9.88
CA THR A 379 22.56 -4.54 -9.80
C THR A 379 22.03 -5.91 -10.26
N GLN A 380 20.72 -6.09 -10.41
CA GLN A 380 20.11 -7.39 -10.75
C GLN A 380 19.43 -7.43 -12.13
N LEU A 381 18.85 -6.33 -12.62
CA LEU A 381 17.96 -6.36 -13.79
C LEU A 381 18.60 -5.95 -15.14
N GLY A 382 19.79 -5.34 -15.13
CA GLY A 382 20.44 -4.85 -16.36
C GLY A 382 19.58 -3.80 -17.08
N THR A 383 19.08 -2.84 -16.30
CA THR A 383 18.14 -1.80 -16.74
C THR A 383 18.79 -0.77 -17.65
N THR A 384 18.06 -0.33 -18.67
CA THR A 384 18.45 0.80 -19.53
C THR A 384 17.77 2.06 -19.02
N LEU A 385 18.56 3.03 -18.58
CA LEU A 385 18.07 4.35 -18.17
C LEU A 385 17.77 5.21 -19.41
N LEU A 386 16.52 5.64 -19.56
CA LEU A 386 16.07 6.47 -20.69
C LEU A 386 15.50 7.82 -20.20
N PRO A 387 15.44 8.83 -21.08
CA PRO A 387 14.73 10.07 -20.80
C PRO A 387 13.27 9.83 -20.40
N ALA A 388 12.78 10.55 -19.40
CA ALA A 388 11.42 10.38 -18.88
C ALA A 388 10.32 10.53 -19.94
N GLN A 389 10.54 11.33 -20.99
CA GLN A 389 9.60 11.46 -22.10
C GLN A 389 9.45 10.16 -22.90
N GLU A 390 10.53 9.44 -23.18
CA GLU A 390 10.49 8.16 -23.91
C GLU A 390 9.80 7.08 -23.08
N ILE A 391 10.05 7.06 -21.77
CA ILE A 391 9.34 6.16 -20.85
C ILE A 391 7.87 6.52 -20.77
N GLU A 392 7.52 7.80 -20.79
CA GLU A 392 6.13 8.23 -20.79
C GLU A 392 5.40 7.83 -22.09
N GLU A 393 6.06 7.87 -23.25
CA GLU A 393 5.49 7.35 -24.50
C GLU A 393 5.20 5.84 -24.40
N PHE A 394 6.13 5.07 -23.83
CA PHE A 394 5.94 3.66 -23.53
C PHE A 394 4.74 3.44 -22.59
N LEU A 395 4.67 4.18 -21.47
CA LEU A 395 3.59 4.07 -20.50
C LEU A 395 2.24 4.51 -21.07
N ALA A 396 2.22 5.57 -21.90
CA ALA A 396 1.00 6.06 -22.54
C ALA A 396 0.44 5.02 -23.53
N ALA A 397 1.30 4.32 -24.27
CA ALA A 397 0.89 3.23 -25.15
C ALA A 397 0.32 2.04 -24.34
N GLU A 398 0.89 1.72 -23.17
CA GLU A 398 0.33 0.73 -22.25
C GLU A 398 -1.05 1.16 -21.71
N ARG A 399 -1.19 2.42 -21.29
CA ARG A 399 -2.46 2.94 -20.77
C ARG A 399 -3.55 3.00 -21.84
N HIS A 400 -3.19 3.23 -23.10
CA HIS A 400 -4.13 3.28 -24.20
C HIS A 400 -4.86 1.93 -24.38
N GLU A 401 -4.16 0.80 -24.30
CA GLU A 401 -4.80 -0.53 -24.38
C GLU A 401 -5.68 -0.87 -23.15
N LEU A 402 -5.51 -0.14 -22.05
CA LEU A 402 -6.29 -0.29 -20.83
C LEU A 402 -7.43 0.74 -20.71
N THR A 403 -7.52 1.67 -21.65
CA THR A 403 -8.56 2.71 -21.67
C THR A 403 -9.63 2.31 -22.67
N TYR A 404 -10.84 2.06 -22.19
CA TYR A 404 -11.95 1.62 -23.03
C TYR A 404 -12.86 2.77 -23.45
N HIS A 405 -13.68 2.56 -24.48
CA HIS A 405 -14.61 3.57 -24.98
C HIS A 405 -15.62 4.01 -23.88
N PRO A 406 -15.93 5.33 -23.76
CA PRO A 406 -16.84 5.83 -22.72
C PRO A 406 -18.23 5.21 -22.71
N GLN A 407 -18.68 4.63 -23.82
CA GLN A 407 -19.96 3.90 -23.93
C GLN A 407 -20.09 2.76 -22.91
N TYR A 408 -18.97 2.21 -22.45
CA TYR A 408 -18.96 1.14 -21.47
C TYR A 408 -19.15 1.64 -20.03
N ALA A 409 -19.25 2.96 -19.81
CA ALA A 409 -19.47 3.58 -18.50
C ALA A 409 -18.51 3.12 -17.38
N GLY A 410 -17.31 2.66 -17.76
CA GLY A 410 -16.33 2.07 -16.85
C GLY A 410 -16.71 0.70 -16.29
N THR A 411 -17.68 0.01 -16.88
CA THR A 411 -18.13 -1.33 -16.47
C THR A 411 -17.01 -2.38 -16.59
N TYR A 412 -16.07 -2.21 -17.52
CA TYR A 412 -14.99 -3.17 -17.77
C TYR A 412 -13.66 -2.82 -17.08
N ASP A 413 -13.55 -1.65 -16.46
CA ASP A 413 -12.27 -1.12 -15.93
C ASP A 413 -11.71 -1.96 -14.77
N THR A 414 -12.58 -2.59 -13.98
CA THR A 414 -12.21 -3.20 -12.70
C THR A 414 -12.82 -4.58 -12.45
N ARG A 415 -13.58 -5.13 -13.41
CA ARG A 415 -14.26 -6.43 -13.27
C ARG A 415 -13.76 -7.46 -14.26
N LEU A 416 -13.81 -8.72 -13.85
CA LEU A 416 -13.75 -9.85 -14.77
C LEU A 416 -15.13 -10.06 -15.41
N LEU A 417 -15.13 -10.53 -16.66
CA LEU A 417 -16.33 -10.94 -17.39
C LEU A 417 -16.91 -12.16 -16.70
N THR A 418 -18.17 -12.46 -16.98
CA THR A 418 -18.71 -13.78 -16.67
C THR A 418 -17.94 -14.82 -17.48
N LEU A 419 -17.41 -15.84 -16.81
CA LEU A 419 -16.67 -16.90 -17.48
C LEU A 419 -17.61 -17.70 -18.39
N LEU A 420 -17.49 -17.49 -19.70
CA LEU A 420 -18.30 -18.14 -20.73
C LEU A 420 -17.36 -18.90 -21.68
N ASP A 421 -17.61 -20.19 -21.87
CA ASP A 421 -16.81 -21.03 -22.76
C ASP A 421 -17.10 -20.67 -24.24
N PRO A 422 -16.10 -20.22 -25.03
CA PRO A 422 -16.27 -19.86 -26.43
C PRO A 422 -16.86 -20.99 -27.30
N SER A 423 -16.68 -22.26 -26.92
CA SER A 423 -17.26 -23.40 -27.64
C SER A 423 -18.80 -23.43 -27.57
N THR A 424 -19.38 -22.77 -26.57
CA THR A 424 -20.83 -22.72 -26.33
C THR A 424 -21.50 -21.49 -26.94
N PHE A 425 -20.75 -20.59 -27.59
CA PHE A 425 -21.28 -19.29 -28.04
C PHE A 425 -22.39 -19.43 -29.09
N ALA A 426 -22.34 -20.45 -29.96
CA ALA A 426 -23.41 -20.71 -30.91
C ALA A 426 -24.73 -21.04 -30.21
N GLU A 427 -24.70 -21.94 -29.22
CA GLU A 427 -25.86 -22.32 -28.42
C GLU A 427 -26.36 -21.15 -27.56
N LEU A 428 -25.43 -20.39 -26.96
CA LEU A 428 -25.77 -19.19 -26.20
C LEU A 428 -26.47 -18.15 -27.06
N ALA A 429 -26.04 -17.96 -28.30
CA ALA A 429 -26.65 -17.00 -29.23
C ALA A 429 -28.08 -17.39 -29.65
N GLU A 430 -28.41 -18.69 -29.65
CA GLU A 430 -29.76 -19.19 -29.94
C GLU A 430 -30.68 -19.13 -28.71
N THR A 431 -30.13 -19.37 -27.52
CA THR A 431 -30.90 -19.46 -26.26
C THR A 431 -31.06 -18.13 -25.53
N THR A 432 -30.20 -17.15 -25.81
CA THR A 432 -30.20 -15.85 -25.16
C THR A 432 -31.10 -14.86 -25.89
N THR A 433 -32.08 -14.31 -25.19
CA THR A 433 -32.96 -13.26 -25.72
C THR A 433 -32.28 -11.90 -25.64
N LEU A 434 -32.12 -11.24 -26.80
CA LEU A 434 -31.69 -9.85 -26.90
C LEU A 434 -32.82 -8.90 -26.48
N PRO A 435 -32.51 -7.68 -25.99
CA PRO A 435 -33.53 -6.72 -25.58
C PRO A 435 -34.39 -6.21 -26.75
N ILE A 436 -33.81 -6.17 -27.96
CA ILE A 436 -34.44 -5.68 -29.19
C ILE A 436 -34.00 -6.60 -30.35
N ASP A 437 -34.88 -6.86 -31.32
CA ASP A 437 -34.59 -7.74 -32.47
C ASP A 437 -33.58 -7.12 -33.44
N ASN A 438 -33.60 -5.80 -33.61
CA ASN A 438 -32.61 -5.07 -34.39
C ASN A 438 -31.27 -5.04 -33.64
N LEU A 439 -30.21 -5.59 -34.24
CA LEU A 439 -28.91 -5.74 -33.59
C LEU A 439 -28.25 -4.40 -33.19
N VAL A 440 -28.37 -3.36 -34.01
CA VAL A 440 -27.79 -2.03 -33.71
C VAL A 440 -28.55 -1.37 -32.56
N GLU A 441 -29.88 -1.43 -32.58
CA GLU A 441 -30.70 -0.91 -31.48
C GLU A 441 -30.51 -1.72 -30.19
N ALA A 442 -30.32 -3.03 -30.29
CA ALA A 442 -29.99 -3.89 -29.16
C ALA A 442 -28.64 -3.53 -28.52
N HIS A 443 -27.62 -3.20 -29.34
CA HIS A 443 -26.35 -2.66 -28.85
C HIS A 443 -26.57 -1.37 -28.05
N GLN A 444 -27.31 -0.41 -28.62
CA GLN A 444 -27.61 0.86 -27.95
C GLN A 444 -28.42 0.68 -26.66
N ALA A 445 -29.32 -0.29 -26.61
CA ALA A 445 -30.08 -0.61 -25.40
C ALA A 445 -29.19 -1.21 -24.30
N LEU A 446 -28.27 -2.13 -24.65
CA LEU A 446 -27.33 -2.74 -23.71
C LEU A 446 -26.35 -1.71 -23.13
N PHE A 447 -25.74 -0.89 -23.98
CA PHE A 447 -24.78 0.15 -23.59
C PHE A 447 -25.44 1.52 -23.36
N GLY A 448 -26.72 1.52 -23.03
CA GLY A 448 -27.52 2.71 -22.77
C GLY A 448 -27.39 3.24 -21.32
N PRO A 449 -28.26 4.20 -20.92
CA PRO A 449 -28.18 4.85 -19.61
C PRO A 449 -28.39 3.91 -18.41
N GLU A 450 -29.04 2.76 -18.60
CA GLU A 450 -29.20 1.76 -17.54
C GLU A 450 -27.85 1.19 -17.07
N LEU A 451 -26.93 0.92 -18.01
CA LEU A 451 -25.59 0.40 -17.69
C LEU A 451 -24.82 1.41 -16.83
N GLN A 452 -24.86 2.68 -17.20
CA GLN A 452 -24.23 3.77 -16.46
C GLN A 452 -24.80 3.89 -15.05
N ALA A 453 -26.14 4.00 -14.92
CA ALA A 453 -26.80 4.11 -13.63
C ALA A 453 -26.48 2.92 -12.70
N ARG A 454 -26.45 1.69 -13.23
CA ARG A 454 -26.08 0.49 -12.45
C ARG A 454 -24.61 0.49 -12.06
N THR A 455 -23.71 0.93 -12.94
CA THR A 455 -22.28 1.00 -12.66
C THR A 455 -21.99 2.05 -11.57
N ASP A 456 -22.61 3.23 -11.64
CA ASP A 456 -22.47 4.28 -10.62
C ASP A 456 -23.02 3.83 -9.26
N ALA A 457 -24.17 3.14 -9.27
CA ALA A 457 -24.74 2.55 -8.06
C ALA A 457 -23.82 1.45 -7.48
N ALA A 458 -23.16 0.66 -8.32
CA ALA A 458 -22.21 -0.36 -7.88
C ALA A 458 -20.94 0.25 -7.27
N LYS A 459 -20.38 1.31 -7.86
CA LYS A 459 -19.25 2.06 -7.32
C LYS A 459 -19.58 2.64 -5.94
N THR A 460 -20.73 3.30 -5.82
CA THR A 460 -21.21 3.86 -4.54
C THR A 460 -21.38 2.76 -3.48
N ARG A 461 -22.03 1.65 -3.85
CA ARG A 461 -22.23 0.50 -2.95
C ARG A 461 -20.90 -0.11 -2.48
N HIS A 462 -19.90 -0.19 -3.35
CA HIS A 462 -18.57 -0.70 -2.98
C HIS A 462 -17.92 0.19 -1.91
N ALA A 463 -17.95 1.51 -2.10
CA ALA A 463 -17.45 2.47 -1.11
C ALA A 463 -18.21 2.37 0.23
N ASP A 464 -19.54 2.24 0.18
CA ASP A 464 -20.37 2.06 1.38
C ASP A 464 -20.03 0.78 2.15
N LEU A 465 -19.81 -0.34 1.45
CA LEU A 465 -19.38 -1.60 2.07
C LEU A 465 -17.99 -1.50 2.72
N GLN A 466 -17.04 -0.82 2.07
CA GLN A 466 -15.72 -0.56 2.65
C GLN A 466 -15.83 0.27 3.94
N ARG A 467 -16.65 1.32 3.94
CA ARG A 467 -16.92 2.14 5.13
C ARG A 467 -17.55 1.32 6.26
N LEU A 468 -18.54 0.49 5.95
CA LEU A 468 -19.21 -0.38 6.92
C LEU A 468 -18.25 -1.39 7.56
N ALA A 469 -17.30 -1.94 6.81
CA ALA A 469 -16.27 -2.83 7.34
C ALA A 469 -15.40 -2.13 8.40
N LEU A 470 -15.05 -0.85 8.19
CA LEU A 470 -14.30 -0.06 9.17
C LEU A 470 -15.11 0.20 10.45
N ILE A 471 -16.41 0.49 10.31
CA ILE A 471 -17.34 0.69 11.42
C ILE A 471 -17.46 -0.59 12.26
N GLN A 472 -17.69 -1.74 11.61
CA GLN A 472 -17.80 -3.03 12.28
C GLN A 472 -16.49 -3.45 12.97
N GLY A 473 -15.34 -3.08 12.39
CA GLY A 473 -14.02 -3.26 12.97
C GLY A 473 -13.73 -2.39 14.20
N LYS A 474 -14.68 -1.57 14.67
CA LYS A 474 -14.52 -0.57 15.75
C LYS A 474 -13.34 0.39 15.51
N ARG A 475 -13.02 0.64 14.25
CA ARG A 475 -11.94 1.56 13.85
C ARG A 475 -12.43 2.99 13.70
N THR A 476 -13.75 3.21 13.79
CA THR A 476 -14.37 4.54 13.75
C THR A 476 -15.04 4.85 15.10
N LYS A 477 -15.11 6.14 15.44
CA LYS A 477 -15.84 6.65 16.63
C LYS A 477 -17.24 7.18 16.27
N GLU A 478 -17.70 6.91 15.06
CA GLU A 478 -19.00 7.37 14.56
C GLU A 478 -20.15 6.75 15.36
N SER A 479 -21.21 7.51 15.61
CA SER A 479 -22.45 7.00 16.23
C SER A 479 -23.53 6.68 15.18
N HIS A 480 -23.42 7.30 14.01
CA HIS A 480 -24.33 7.17 12.88
C HIS A 480 -23.52 7.15 11.59
N PHE A 481 -24.05 6.52 10.55
CA PHE A 481 -23.47 6.52 9.21
C PHE A 481 -24.57 6.69 8.16
N THR A 482 -24.23 7.17 6.97
CA THR A 482 -25.20 7.40 5.89
C THR A 482 -24.89 6.49 4.72
N VAL A 483 -25.92 5.81 4.21
CA VAL A 483 -25.87 4.99 2.97
C VAL A 483 -27.01 5.45 2.09
N GLN A 484 -26.71 5.80 0.83
CA GLN A 484 -27.70 6.26 -0.16
C GLN A 484 -28.63 7.40 0.36
N GLY A 485 -28.09 8.30 1.18
CA GLY A 485 -28.85 9.43 1.76
C GLY A 485 -29.70 9.11 3.00
N ILE A 486 -29.71 7.85 3.47
CA ILE A 486 -30.41 7.44 4.70
C ILE A 486 -29.39 7.29 5.83
N THR A 487 -29.66 7.93 6.97
CA THR A 487 -28.80 7.86 8.17
C THR A 487 -29.24 6.72 9.08
N TYR A 488 -28.30 5.83 9.40
CA TYR A 488 -28.47 4.65 10.24
C TYR A 488 -27.65 4.77 11.53
N LYS A 489 -28.03 4.06 12.58
CA LYS A 489 -27.20 3.89 13.78
C LYS A 489 -26.15 2.81 13.55
N VAL A 490 -24.99 2.91 14.20
CA VAL A 490 -23.93 1.88 14.11
C VAL A 490 -24.42 0.46 14.48
N ALA A 491 -25.41 0.34 15.37
CA ALA A 491 -26.03 -0.95 15.70
C ALA A 491 -26.69 -1.64 14.48
N GLU A 492 -27.08 -0.88 13.46
CA GLU A 492 -27.73 -1.37 12.24
C GLU A 492 -26.72 -1.70 11.14
N ALA A 493 -25.42 -1.45 11.35
CA ALA A 493 -24.37 -1.65 10.35
C ALA A 493 -24.34 -3.07 9.79
N ALA A 494 -24.59 -4.10 10.62
CA ALA A 494 -24.64 -5.49 10.20
C ALA A 494 -25.78 -5.75 9.20
N SER A 495 -27.00 -5.27 9.51
CA SER A 495 -28.17 -5.43 8.65
C SER A 495 -28.02 -4.65 7.33
N VAL A 496 -27.47 -3.43 7.39
CA VAL A 496 -27.21 -2.66 6.17
C VAL A 496 -26.14 -3.35 5.31
N THR A 497 -25.10 -3.92 5.91
CA THR A 497 -24.06 -4.68 5.19
C THR A 497 -24.67 -5.90 4.48
N GLU A 498 -25.55 -6.64 5.14
CA GLU A 498 -26.24 -7.79 4.56
C GLU A 498 -27.09 -7.38 3.36
N ARG A 499 -27.91 -6.32 3.49
CA ARG A 499 -28.69 -5.77 2.38
C ARG A 499 -27.82 -5.36 1.20
N LEU A 500 -26.77 -4.57 1.42
CA LEU A 500 -25.87 -4.13 0.35
C LEU A 500 -25.13 -5.33 -0.27
N THR A 501 -24.81 -6.37 0.49
CA THR A 501 -24.21 -7.60 -0.03
C THR A 501 -25.19 -8.34 -0.94
N GLN A 502 -26.47 -8.42 -0.58
CA GLN A 502 -27.51 -9.01 -1.42
C GLN A 502 -27.70 -8.21 -2.72
N GLU A 503 -27.76 -6.88 -2.64
CA GLU A 503 -27.82 -6.02 -3.83
C GLU A 503 -26.60 -6.19 -4.74
N LYS A 504 -25.39 -6.35 -4.16
CA LYS A 504 -24.17 -6.65 -4.92
C LYS A 504 -24.31 -7.98 -5.66
N GLN A 505 -24.81 -9.03 -5.02
CA GLN A 505 -25.05 -10.33 -5.66
C GLN A 505 -26.08 -10.24 -6.80
N GLN A 506 -27.16 -9.48 -6.60
CA GLN A 506 -28.15 -9.22 -7.65
C GLN A 506 -27.53 -8.49 -8.85
N HIS A 507 -26.65 -7.51 -8.59
CA HIS A 507 -25.92 -6.82 -9.66
C HIS A 507 -24.96 -7.75 -10.40
N THR A 508 -24.23 -8.63 -9.69
CA THR A 508 -23.39 -9.67 -10.33
C THR A 508 -24.22 -10.61 -11.21
N ALA A 509 -25.39 -11.05 -10.75
CA ALA A 509 -26.28 -11.89 -11.55
C ALA A 509 -26.80 -11.15 -12.80
N TRP A 510 -27.11 -9.86 -12.67
CA TRP A 510 -27.48 -9.01 -13.81
C TRP A 510 -26.33 -8.88 -14.81
N LEU A 511 -25.09 -8.67 -14.34
CA LEU A 511 -23.90 -8.63 -15.20
C LEU A 511 -23.69 -9.95 -15.94
N ALA A 512 -24.01 -11.09 -15.33
CA ALA A 512 -23.92 -12.39 -16.00
C ALA A 512 -24.92 -12.54 -17.14
N THR A 513 -26.14 -12.03 -16.99
CA THR A 513 -27.11 -11.97 -18.08
C THR A 513 -26.65 -10.98 -19.16
N PHE A 514 -26.16 -9.81 -18.75
CA PHE A 514 -25.63 -8.78 -19.65
C PHE A 514 -24.48 -9.32 -20.51
N ASP A 515 -23.49 -9.99 -19.92
CA ASP A 515 -22.34 -10.56 -20.65
C ASP A 515 -22.79 -11.62 -21.66
N ARG A 516 -23.78 -12.45 -21.32
CA ARG A 516 -24.39 -13.42 -22.26
C ARG A 516 -25.06 -12.72 -23.44
N GLN A 517 -25.81 -11.65 -23.18
CA GLN A 517 -26.46 -10.85 -24.23
C GLN A 517 -25.43 -10.17 -25.13
N VAL A 518 -24.33 -9.65 -24.57
CA VAL A 518 -23.21 -9.08 -25.34
C VAL A 518 -22.58 -10.13 -26.25
N VAL A 519 -22.32 -11.35 -25.75
CA VAL A 519 -21.79 -12.45 -26.58
C VAL A 519 -22.77 -12.83 -27.70
N ALA A 520 -24.05 -13.01 -27.38
CA ALA A 520 -25.09 -13.35 -28.36
C ALA A 520 -25.21 -12.27 -29.45
N LEU A 521 -25.20 -11.00 -29.06
CA LEU A 521 -25.26 -9.87 -29.98
C LEU A 521 -24.07 -9.89 -30.97
N HIS A 522 -22.85 -9.99 -30.48
CA HIS A 522 -21.65 -9.96 -31.33
C HIS A 522 -21.48 -11.24 -32.15
N TRP A 523 -22.00 -12.37 -31.65
CA TRP A 523 -22.15 -13.57 -32.46
C TRP A 523 -23.04 -13.28 -33.68
N HIS A 524 -24.23 -12.71 -33.50
CA HIS A 524 -25.13 -12.39 -34.61
C HIS A 524 -24.56 -11.31 -35.56
N LEU A 525 -23.94 -10.25 -35.04
CA LEU A 525 -23.30 -9.20 -35.84
C LEU A 525 -22.18 -9.75 -36.74
N SER A 526 -21.39 -10.69 -36.24
CA SER A 526 -20.28 -11.28 -36.97
C SER A 526 -20.69 -12.34 -38.02
N ALA A 527 -21.99 -12.65 -38.15
CA ALA A 527 -22.47 -13.68 -39.08
C ALA A 527 -22.15 -13.42 -40.55
N SER A 528 -22.06 -12.14 -40.94
CA SER A 528 -21.77 -11.72 -42.30
C SER A 528 -20.26 -11.61 -42.62
N ASN A 529 -19.37 -11.71 -41.62
CA ASN A 529 -17.93 -11.51 -41.78
C ASN A 529 -17.12 -12.62 -41.08
N ALA A 530 -16.86 -13.71 -41.81
CA ALA A 530 -16.16 -14.88 -41.26
C ALA A 530 -14.73 -14.59 -40.73
N PRO A 531 -13.87 -13.81 -41.42
CA PRO A 531 -12.58 -13.40 -40.87
C PRO A 531 -12.67 -12.65 -39.53
N GLN A 532 -13.59 -11.69 -39.44
CA GLN A 532 -13.77 -10.88 -38.22
C GLN A 532 -14.34 -11.73 -37.07
N ARG A 533 -15.27 -12.65 -37.38
CA ARG A 533 -15.75 -13.65 -36.42
C ARG A 533 -14.60 -14.52 -35.87
N ALA A 534 -13.72 -15.00 -36.75
CA ALA A 534 -12.59 -15.83 -36.34
C ALA A 534 -11.61 -15.07 -35.44
N ALA A 535 -11.29 -13.81 -35.77
CA ALA A 535 -10.43 -12.96 -34.94
C ALA A 535 -11.06 -12.69 -33.56
N TRP A 536 -12.36 -12.38 -33.53
CA TRP A 536 -13.10 -12.17 -32.29
C TRP A 536 -13.16 -13.42 -31.40
N LEU A 537 -13.42 -14.59 -31.98
CA LEU A 537 -13.41 -15.87 -31.26
C LEU A 537 -12.02 -16.21 -30.71
N ALA A 538 -10.96 -15.98 -31.49
CA ALA A 538 -9.59 -16.20 -31.01
C ALA A 538 -9.25 -15.34 -29.79
N ARG A 539 -9.66 -14.05 -29.79
CA ARG A 539 -9.49 -13.16 -28.63
C ARG A 539 -10.29 -13.63 -27.42
N TYR A 540 -11.53 -14.11 -27.61
CA TYR A 540 -12.34 -14.68 -26.52
C TYR A 540 -11.77 -15.98 -25.96
N GLN A 541 -11.18 -16.84 -26.81
CA GLN A 541 -10.48 -18.05 -26.36
C GLN A 541 -9.29 -17.72 -25.48
N VAL A 542 -8.47 -16.76 -25.89
CA VAL A 542 -7.37 -16.24 -25.06
C VAL A 542 -7.90 -15.63 -23.76
N GLN A 543 -8.98 -14.84 -23.82
CA GLN A 543 -9.62 -14.25 -22.64
C GLN A 543 -10.07 -15.32 -21.64
N TYR A 544 -10.73 -16.37 -22.13
CA TYR A 544 -11.22 -17.49 -21.32
C TYR A 544 -10.08 -18.20 -20.59
N VAL A 545 -9.00 -18.52 -21.30
CA VAL A 545 -7.83 -19.19 -20.73
C VAL A 545 -7.14 -18.33 -19.67
N ILE A 546 -6.94 -17.04 -19.94
CA ILE A 546 -6.37 -16.08 -18.97
C ILE A 546 -7.24 -16.01 -17.72
N GLN A 547 -8.55 -15.84 -17.90
CA GLN A 547 -9.48 -15.67 -16.79
C GLN A 547 -9.55 -16.91 -15.90
N GLN A 548 -9.59 -18.12 -16.49
CA GLN A 548 -9.60 -19.37 -15.73
C GLN A 548 -8.35 -19.52 -14.86
N ALA A 549 -7.17 -19.21 -15.40
CA ALA A 549 -5.92 -19.21 -14.65
C ALA A 549 -5.95 -18.16 -13.54
N LEU A 550 -6.38 -16.93 -13.85
CA LEU A 550 -6.44 -15.81 -12.91
C LEU A 550 -7.37 -16.10 -11.73
N GLU A 551 -8.61 -16.55 -11.98
CA GLU A 551 -9.57 -16.90 -10.94
C GLU A 551 -9.04 -18.01 -10.01
N THR A 552 -8.38 -19.02 -10.60
CA THR A 552 -7.76 -20.10 -9.84
C THR A 552 -6.62 -19.59 -8.94
N ILE A 553 -5.75 -18.73 -9.47
CA ILE A 553 -4.61 -18.16 -8.73
C ILE A 553 -5.10 -17.21 -7.62
N LEU A 554 -6.10 -16.37 -7.88
CA LEU A 554 -6.69 -15.50 -6.87
C LEU A 554 -7.33 -16.30 -5.73
N GLN A 555 -8.00 -17.42 -6.05
CA GLN A 555 -8.50 -18.34 -5.02
C GLN A 555 -7.36 -18.96 -4.22
N LEU A 556 -6.27 -19.41 -4.87
CA LEU A 556 -5.09 -19.94 -4.19
C LEU A 556 -4.45 -18.92 -3.26
N LEU A 557 -4.33 -17.66 -3.67
CA LEU A 557 -3.82 -16.57 -2.83
C LEU A 557 -4.70 -16.35 -1.59
N ASN A 558 -6.03 -16.36 -1.75
CA ASN A 558 -6.95 -16.25 -0.62
C ASN A 558 -6.81 -17.45 0.34
N ASP A 559 -6.79 -18.67 -0.20
CA ASP A 559 -6.60 -19.90 0.56
C ASP A 559 -5.26 -19.90 1.33
N MET A 560 -4.19 -19.40 0.71
CA MET A 560 -2.88 -19.23 1.32
C MET A 560 -2.93 -18.26 2.49
N ARG A 561 -3.55 -17.09 2.29
CA ARG A 561 -3.74 -16.07 3.33
C ARG A 561 -4.53 -16.60 4.52
N GLU A 562 -5.59 -17.37 4.28
CA GLU A 562 -6.39 -18.00 5.32
C GLU A 562 -5.57 -18.99 6.15
N SER A 563 -4.79 -19.86 5.50
CA SER A 563 -3.89 -20.80 6.20
C SER A 563 -2.83 -20.10 7.03
N ILE A 564 -2.23 -19.04 6.49
CA ILE A 564 -1.23 -18.23 7.20
C ILE A 564 -1.86 -17.57 8.43
N GLN A 565 -3.07 -17.02 8.30
CA GLN A 565 -3.80 -16.46 9.45
C GLN A 565 -4.15 -17.52 10.49
N GLU A 566 -4.52 -18.74 10.08
CA GLU A 566 -4.77 -19.85 11.02
C GLU A 566 -3.49 -20.21 11.80
N ILE A 567 -2.36 -20.30 11.11
CA ILE A 567 -1.05 -20.55 11.72
C ILE A 567 -0.70 -19.46 12.74
N PHE A 568 -0.87 -18.18 12.38
CA PHE A 568 -0.62 -17.06 13.29
C PHE A 568 -1.55 -17.08 14.52
N LYS A 569 -2.83 -17.44 14.34
CA LYS A 569 -3.79 -17.56 15.46
C LYS A 569 -3.39 -18.66 16.44
N LYS A 570 -2.85 -19.77 15.96
CA LYS A 570 -2.43 -20.91 16.79
C LYS A 570 -1.14 -20.63 17.58
N GLY A 571 -0.22 -19.84 17.01
CA GLY A 571 1.02 -19.41 17.67
C GLY A 571 2.10 -20.49 17.83
N GLN A 572 1.73 -21.70 18.26
CA GLN A 572 2.58 -22.90 18.28
C GLN A 572 1.88 -24.05 17.54
N LEU A 573 2.62 -24.73 16.67
CA LEU A 573 2.12 -25.85 15.88
C LEU A 573 2.74 -27.17 16.36
N THR A 574 1.94 -28.23 16.39
CA THR A 574 2.43 -29.59 16.59
C THR A 574 3.05 -30.16 15.32
N GLU A 575 3.93 -31.16 15.44
CA GLU A 575 4.56 -31.82 14.28
C GLU A 575 3.54 -32.39 13.28
N ARG A 576 2.42 -32.93 13.79
CA ARG A 576 1.31 -33.42 12.97
C ARG A 576 0.64 -32.29 12.18
N GLU A 577 0.45 -31.12 12.78
CA GLU A 577 -0.12 -29.96 12.09
C GLU A 577 0.82 -29.40 11.03
N VAL A 578 2.12 -29.38 11.29
CA VAL A 578 3.14 -29.02 10.29
C VAL A 578 3.05 -29.96 9.08
N GLY A 579 2.92 -31.27 9.32
CA GLY A 579 2.71 -32.25 8.25
C GLY A 579 1.45 -31.98 7.43
N THR A 580 0.32 -31.64 8.09
CA THR A 580 -0.94 -31.29 7.42
C THR A 580 -0.79 -30.04 6.54
N PHE A 581 -0.17 -28.97 7.04
CA PHE A 581 0.05 -27.75 6.27
C PHE A 581 0.98 -27.98 5.07
N ASN A 582 2.05 -28.78 5.22
CA ASN A 582 2.93 -29.12 4.10
C ASN A 582 2.18 -29.89 2.99
N ILE A 583 1.29 -30.81 3.34
CA ILE A 583 0.44 -31.51 2.35
C ILE A 583 -0.50 -30.51 1.66
N LEU A 584 -1.09 -29.59 2.42
CA LEU A 584 -1.99 -28.56 1.89
C LEU A 584 -1.27 -27.63 0.91
N PHE A 585 -0.07 -27.14 1.26
CA PHE A 585 0.71 -26.28 0.38
C PHE A 585 1.19 -26.99 -0.87
N ARG A 586 1.58 -28.26 -0.76
CA ARG A 586 1.91 -29.07 -1.94
C ARG A 586 0.72 -29.21 -2.88
N LYS A 587 -0.48 -29.49 -2.36
CA LYS A 587 -1.70 -29.55 -3.17
C LYS A 587 -1.98 -28.22 -3.88
N ARG A 588 -1.69 -27.08 -3.23
CA ARG A 588 -1.85 -25.76 -3.85
C ARG A 588 -0.81 -25.49 -4.93
N LEU A 589 0.42 -25.94 -4.77
CA LEU A 589 1.43 -25.92 -5.83
C LEU A 589 0.99 -26.77 -7.03
N ASP A 590 0.44 -27.96 -6.79
CA ASP A 590 -0.10 -28.82 -7.87
C ASP A 590 -1.27 -28.14 -8.60
N SER A 591 -2.18 -27.49 -7.86
CA SER A 591 -3.27 -26.69 -8.45
C SER A 591 -2.75 -25.48 -9.23
N PHE A 592 -1.67 -24.84 -8.77
CA PHE A 592 -1.03 -23.73 -9.47
C PHE A 592 -0.43 -24.19 -10.80
N ASP A 593 0.36 -25.27 -10.81
CA ASP A 593 0.91 -25.82 -12.07
C ASP A 593 -0.21 -26.23 -13.04
N ALA A 594 -1.28 -26.87 -12.53
CA ALA A 594 -2.44 -27.22 -13.34
C ALA A 594 -3.12 -26.00 -13.98
N ALA A 595 -3.24 -24.89 -13.26
CA ALA A 595 -3.77 -23.63 -13.79
C ALA A 595 -2.87 -23.00 -14.88
N LEU A 596 -1.56 -23.26 -14.85
CA LEU A 596 -0.62 -22.77 -15.86
C LEU A 596 -0.56 -23.64 -17.12
N GLN A 597 -1.02 -24.90 -17.08
CA GLN A 597 -0.93 -25.82 -18.24
C GLN A 597 -1.59 -25.26 -19.52
N PRO A 598 -2.81 -24.68 -19.48
CA PRO A 598 -3.43 -24.07 -20.67
C PRO A 598 -2.62 -22.90 -21.24
N LEU A 599 -1.92 -22.14 -20.39
CA LEU A 599 -1.11 -20.99 -20.79
C LEU A 599 0.13 -21.41 -21.60
N ARG A 600 0.65 -22.63 -21.37
CA ARG A 600 1.85 -23.16 -22.06
C ARG A 600 1.62 -23.45 -23.55
N VAL A 601 0.37 -23.75 -23.92
CA VAL A 601 -0.01 -24.14 -25.28
C VAL A 601 -0.77 -23.03 -26.02
N THR A 602 -1.20 -21.99 -25.32
CA THR A 602 -1.94 -20.87 -25.91
C THR A 602 -0.95 -19.82 -26.41
N GLU A 603 -1.01 -19.54 -27.71
CA GLU A 603 -0.21 -18.50 -28.35
C GLU A 603 -0.63 -17.11 -27.86
N LEU A 604 0.35 -16.25 -27.59
CA LEU A 604 0.09 -14.87 -27.25
C LEU A 604 -0.29 -14.10 -28.51
N LEU A 605 -1.53 -13.61 -28.55
CA LEU A 605 -1.98 -12.74 -29.63
C LEU A 605 -1.33 -11.35 -29.54
N PRO A 606 -1.17 -10.62 -30.66
CA PRO A 606 -0.48 -9.33 -30.67
C PRO A 606 -1.07 -8.34 -29.66
N LEU A 607 -0.23 -7.80 -28.79
CA LEU A 607 -0.52 -6.76 -27.80
C LEU A 607 0.70 -5.84 -27.69
N VAL A 608 0.49 -4.56 -27.42
CA VAL A 608 1.57 -3.56 -27.30
C VAL A 608 2.63 -4.04 -26.31
N HIS A 609 3.91 -3.91 -26.68
CA HIS A 609 5.10 -4.32 -25.91
C HIS A 609 5.20 -5.79 -25.48
N LEU A 610 4.31 -6.67 -25.94
CA LEU A 610 4.35 -8.10 -25.61
C LEU A 610 4.76 -9.01 -26.78
N ALA A 611 5.11 -8.43 -27.93
CA ALA A 611 5.48 -9.16 -29.15
C ALA A 611 6.71 -10.09 -29.01
N SER A 612 7.52 -9.92 -27.97
CA SER A 612 8.70 -10.76 -27.69
C SER A 612 8.34 -12.13 -27.11
N TYR A 613 7.13 -12.32 -26.61
CA TYR A 613 6.69 -13.56 -25.96
C TYR A 613 5.87 -14.41 -26.92
N LYS A 614 6.11 -15.73 -26.93
CA LYS A 614 5.41 -16.65 -27.83
C LYS A 614 4.11 -17.17 -27.23
N THR A 615 4.14 -17.56 -25.96
CA THR A 615 2.98 -18.11 -25.25
C THR A 615 2.56 -17.22 -24.08
N LEU A 616 1.32 -17.40 -23.61
CA LEU A 616 0.86 -16.72 -22.39
C LEU A 616 1.75 -17.07 -21.19
N TYR A 617 2.21 -18.33 -21.11
CA TYR A 617 3.10 -18.80 -20.04
C TYR A 617 4.45 -18.07 -20.03
N ASP A 618 5.05 -17.85 -21.20
CA ASP A 618 6.37 -17.20 -21.31
C ASP A 618 6.36 -15.78 -20.73
N PHE A 619 5.23 -15.08 -20.87
CA PHE A 619 5.03 -13.76 -20.27
C PHE A 619 4.71 -13.87 -18.77
N VAL A 620 3.73 -14.69 -18.38
CA VAL A 620 3.25 -14.78 -16.99
C VAL A 620 4.38 -15.23 -16.05
N MET A 621 5.17 -16.22 -16.45
CA MET A 621 6.27 -16.77 -15.66
C MET A 621 7.63 -16.11 -15.95
N HIS A 622 7.68 -14.99 -16.68
CA HIS A 622 8.93 -14.30 -16.98
C HIS A 622 9.71 -13.96 -15.69
N SER A 623 10.99 -14.32 -15.60
CA SER A 623 11.79 -14.08 -14.38
C SER A 623 11.35 -14.84 -13.12
N TYR A 624 10.41 -15.80 -13.22
CA TYR A 624 10.02 -16.68 -12.13
C TYR A 624 10.36 -18.13 -12.45
N GLU A 625 10.92 -18.84 -11.47
CA GLU A 625 11.11 -20.28 -11.53
C GLU A 625 9.98 -21.00 -10.79
N MET A 626 9.48 -22.09 -11.36
CA MET A 626 8.46 -22.91 -10.70
C MET A 626 9.02 -23.55 -9.43
N PRO A 627 8.43 -23.32 -8.25
CA PRO A 627 8.89 -23.97 -7.03
C PRO A 627 8.71 -25.47 -7.13
N HIS A 628 9.74 -26.23 -6.75
CA HIS A 628 9.66 -27.70 -6.74
C HIS A 628 8.97 -28.25 -5.48
N VAL A 629 9.07 -27.53 -4.36
CA VAL A 629 8.49 -27.91 -3.07
C VAL A 629 8.11 -26.65 -2.30
N VAL A 630 6.92 -26.65 -1.69
CA VAL A 630 6.49 -25.63 -0.73
C VAL A 630 6.40 -26.24 0.66
N LEU A 631 7.29 -25.83 1.56
CA LEU A 631 7.28 -26.24 2.96
C LEU A 631 6.93 -25.06 3.86
N LEU A 632 6.40 -25.36 5.04
CA LEU A 632 6.21 -24.42 6.15
C LEU A 632 7.57 -23.97 6.72
N SER A 633 8.32 -23.24 5.92
CA SER A 633 9.60 -22.61 6.22
C SER A 633 9.59 -21.21 5.61
N ASN A 634 10.25 -20.25 6.26
CA ASN A 634 10.10 -18.83 5.92
C ASN A 634 10.44 -18.50 4.46
N ASN A 635 11.48 -19.12 3.90
CA ASN A 635 11.91 -18.78 2.53
C ASN A 635 10.99 -19.42 1.49
N SER A 636 10.79 -20.74 1.54
CA SER A 636 10.00 -21.48 0.54
C SER A 636 8.53 -21.01 0.43
N LEU A 637 7.91 -20.66 1.55
CA LEU A 637 6.54 -20.14 1.55
C LEU A 637 6.47 -18.73 0.97
N SER A 638 7.44 -17.88 1.33
CA SER A 638 7.55 -16.51 0.81
C SER A 638 7.81 -16.50 -0.69
N ASP A 639 8.69 -17.38 -1.18
CA ASP A 639 9.01 -17.50 -2.61
C ASP A 639 7.77 -17.90 -3.41
N PHE A 640 7.01 -18.90 -2.92
CA PHE A 640 5.79 -19.33 -3.60
C PHE A 640 4.69 -18.25 -3.60
N LEU A 641 4.52 -17.51 -2.50
CA LEU A 641 3.62 -16.36 -2.47
C LEU A 641 4.04 -15.29 -3.48
N GLY A 642 5.34 -14.96 -3.53
CA GLY A 642 5.87 -14.00 -4.51
C GLY A 642 5.61 -14.43 -5.96
N VAL A 643 5.74 -15.72 -6.27
CA VAL A 643 5.41 -16.25 -7.60
C VAL A 643 3.91 -16.17 -7.87
N LEU A 644 3.04 -16.51 -6.90
CA LEU A 644 1.59 -16.41 -7.06
C LEU A 644 1.14 -14.96 -7.27
N ASP A 645 1.62 -14.04 -6.44
CA ASP A 645 1.30 -12.61 -6.53
C ASP A 645 1.76 -12.05 -7.90
N GLY A 646 3.04 -12.24 -8.26
CA GLY A 646 3.57 -11.77 -9.54
C GLY A 646 2.89 -12.38 -10.77
N SER A 647 2.54 -13.67 -10.72
CA SER A 647 1.77 -14.31 -11.79
C SER A 647 0.35 -13.75 -11.90
N SER A 648 -0.30 -13.47 -10.77
CA SER A 648 -1.64 -12.88 -10.75
C SER A 648 -1.67 -11.46 -11.32
N GLU A 649 -0.69 -10.63 -10.99
CA GLU A 649 -0.57 -9.26 -11.49
C GLU A 649 -0.38 -9.26 -13.02
N ARG A 650 0.48 -10.12 -13.54
CA ARG A 650 0.69 -10.24 -15.00
C ARG A 650 -0.49 -10.83 -15.73
N LEU A 651 -1.18 -11.82 -15.16
CA LEU A 651 -2.43 -12.33 -15.73
C LEU A 651 -3.51 -11.25 -15.75
N GLN A 652 -3.62 -10.43 -14.70
CA GLN A 652 -4.56 -9.32 -14.65
C GLN A 652 -4.23 -8.26 -15.72
N ARG A 653 -2.95 -7.89 -15.88
CA ARG A 653 -2.50 -7.00 -16.96
C ARG A 653 -2.86 -7.57 -18.34
N LEU A 654 -2.55 -8.84 -18.56
CA LEU A 654 -2.84 -9.52 -19.83
C LEU A 654 -4.35 -9.61 -20.11
N TYR A 655 -5.14 -9.87 -19.06
CA TYR A 655 -6.59 -9.94 -19.11
C TYR A 655 -7.19 -8.62 -19.62
N PHE A 656 -6.78 -7.49 -19.05
CA PHE A 656 -7.34 -6.19 -19.42
C PHE A 656 -6.82 -5.69 -20.78
N LYS A 657 -5.53 -5.92 -21.12
CA LYS A 657 -5.01 -5.59 -22.46
C LYS A 657 -5.73 -6.40 -23.55
N ASN A 658 -5.92 -7.70 -23.35
CA ASN A 658 -6.65 -8.53 -24.30
C ASN A 658 -8.15 -8.17 -24.35
N LEU A 659 -8.74 -7.75 -23.22
CA LEU A 659 -10.12 -7.23 -23.19
C LEU A 659 -10.25 -5.95 -24.02
N GLY A 660 -9.32 -5.02 -23.93
CA GLY A 660 -9.31 -3.82 -24.77
C GLY A 660 -9.31 -4.15 -26.27
N ALA A 661 -8.40 -5.02 -26.70
CA ALA A 661 -8.36 -5.49 -28.08
C ALA A 661 -9.64 -6.24 -28.51
N LEU A 662 -10.26 -6.98 -27.60
CA LEU A 662 -11.52 -7.67 -27.83
C LEU A 662 -12.69 -6.67 -28.03
N LEU A 663 -12.75 -5.63 -27.20
CA LEU A 663 -13.76 -4.57 -27.28
C LEU A 663 -13.62 -3.76 -28.58
N CYS A 664 -12.40 -3.45 -29.03
CA CYS A 664 -12.19 -2.78 -30.33
C CYS A 664 -12.73 -3.63 -31.50
N LEU A 665 -12.53 -4.95 -31.51
CA LEU A 665 -13.12 -5.82 -32.53
C LEU A 665 -14.67 -5.82 -32.48
N GLN A 666 -15.24 -5.69 -31.28
CA GLN A 666 -16.69 -5.56 -31.10
C GLN A 666 -17.22 -4.23 -31.64
N GLU A 667 -16.50 -3.13 -31.39
CA GLU A 667 -16.82 -1.81 -31.95
C GLU A 667 -16.79 -1.81 -33.48
N GLU A 668 -15.79 -2.45 -34.09
CA GLU A 668 -15.70 -2.60 -35.55
C GLU A 668 -16.87 -3.41 -36.14
N LEU A 669 -17.33 -4.45 -35.43
CA LEU A 669 -18.48 -5.26 -35.84
C LEU A 669 -19.77 -4.42 -35.85
N VAL A 670 -19.96 -3.60 -34.82
CA VAL A 670 -21.12 -2.69 -34.70
C VAL A 670 -21.08 -1.62 -35.80
N ALA A 671 -19.93 -0.94 -35.98
CA ALA A 671 -19.75 0.08 -37.01
C ALA A 671 -19.99 -0.47 -38.43
N SER A 672 -19.57 -1.72 -38.68
CA SER A 672 -19.81 -2.39 -39.96
C SER A 672 -21.30 -2.64 -40.21
N ALA A 673 -22.07 -2.99 -39.18
CA ALA A 673 -23.51 -3.21 -39.28
C ALA A 673 -24.28 -1.88 -39.46
N GLU A 674 -23.84 -0.79 -38.85
CA GLU A 674 -24.42 0.55 -39.03
C GLU A 674 -24.25 1.09 -40.46
N CYS A 675 -23.17 0.71 -41.15
CA CYS A 675 -22.89 1.12 -42.52
C CYS A 675 -23.65 0.32 -43.60
N GLN A 676 -24.34 -0.78 -43.24
CA GLN A 676 -25.11 -1.56 -44.20
C GLN A 676 -26.44 -0.86 -44.54
N PRO A 677 -26.81 -0.73 -45.83
CA PRO A 677 -28.05 -0.05 -46.20
C PRO A 677 -29.28 -0.79 -45.63
N LYS A 678 -30.18 -0.05 -44.97
CA LYS A 678 -31.45 -0.59 -44.47
C LYS A 678 -32.17 -1.34 -45.61
N PRO A 679 -32.62 -2.59 -45.41
CA PRO A 679 -33.40 -3.29 -46.43
C PRO A 679 -34.67 -2.48 -46.72
N THR A 680 -34.86 -2.11 -47.99
CA THR A 680 -36.07 -1.44 -48.46
C THR A 680 -37.25 -2.39 -48.24
N PRO A 681 -38.37 -1.96 -47.62
CA PRO A 681 -39.51 -2.84 -47.44
C PRO A 681 -40.05 -3.22 -48.83
N THR A 682 -40.05 -4.52 -49.12
CA THR A 682 -40.65 -5.12 -50.32
C THR A 682 -42.10 -4.69 -50.42
N ALA A 683 -42.41 -3.86 -51.42
CA ALA A 683 -43.78 -3.53 -51.79
C ALA A 683 -44.48 -4.81 -52.26
N GLU A 684 -45.46 -5.28 -51.50
CA GLU A 684 -46.42 -6.27 -51.95
C GLU A 684 -47.17 -5.72 -53.17
N LEU A 685 -46.88 -6.27 -54.35
CA LEU A 685 -47.69 -6.10 -55.55
C LEU A 685 -49.03 -6.82 -55.33
N SER A 686 -50.07 -6.03 -55.08
CA SER A 686 -51.47 -6.44 -55.15
C SER A 686 -51.84 -6.79 -56.60
N LEU A 687 -51.85 -8.09 -56.90
CA LEU A 687 -52.49 -8.63 -58.10
C LEU A 687 -54.01 -8.65 -57.88
N VAL A 688 -54.69 -7.63 -58.42
CA VAL A 688 -56.13 -7.68 -58.69
C VAL A 688 -56.33 -8.56 -59.94
N LYS A 689 -57.12 -9.63 -59.81
CA LYS A 689 -57.75 -10.34 -60.92
C LYS A 689 -59.26 -10.27 -60.75
N ASP A 690 -59.92 -10.05 -61.88
CA ASP A 690 -61.36 -9.89 -62.11
C ASP A 690 -62.25 -10.96 -61.46
#